data_AF-A0A1R1I1U6-F1
#
_entry.id   AF-A0A1R1I1U6-F1
#
_cell.length_a   1.000
_cell.length_b   1.000
_cell.length_c   1.000
_cell.angle_alpha   90.00
_cell.angle_beta   90.00
_cell.angle_gamma   90.00
#
_symmetry.space_group_name_H-M   'P 1'
#
loop_
_entity.id
_entity.type
_entity.pdbx_description
1 polymer ?
#
loop_
_entity_poly.entity_id
_entity_poly.type
_entity_poly.pdbx_seq_one_letter_code
_entity_poly.pdbx_strand_id
1 'polypeptide(L)'
;MVSSPSAAAPVPDPTLAVAAEDHPLGNLAPTPPMGWSSWNTFGCDISADLIEQTADALVESGMAAAGYEYVNIDDCWSTMSRSADGKLVPDPAKFPQGIKGVADYVHGLGLKLGIYSSAGTTTCAGYPASLGYEMSDAQQWADWGVDLVKYDNCGGHGGLEEQERYQAMADAIAATGRDMLFSLCDWGEGRDWLWNGTDQVGHFYRTTYDIRAEWSVMMSNGDFQAEMAPYAGPNSWADPDMLVVGVNRFLGNDVPGLTPGESRVHMGLWAITNAPLIAGNDVRSMEPWVRELLTNPRVIEIDQDWSGEIGTRLRHNGDEDVWVKQMEDGSTAVLLINRGTEARTISVDPAEVGRPDGASQQVTDVWSGRAYAASDAVRARVAGHDAALFVIGAPTQQDLEAMTTLETDVPPYLNLDTPFELTVRLHNDGTESVRNVRLEAVVPDGWLATSATSSVAAQIEPGQSATLTVDVEPDSPAAGAAVFESSATWDGKSGVMRTTDRATALALVPPAAGTTQVSAVEWLSSTNGWGPVERDTSVGNQALGDGLPLTIGGKIYETGLGAHAPSEVRVYLGGVCESFDAEVGLDDEVGNYGRVDFVVLADGVEVARVAAAGADAAKPVSVSMVGVDVMTLAVDAVDGENYDHADWADARVRCTEPPTPTPTPTPSPT
;
A
#
# COMPACT_ATOMS: atom_id res chain seq x y z
N MET A 1 -26.15 42.80 -12.28
CA MET A 1 -25.21 43.04 -11.15
C MET A 1 -25.32 41.83 -10.24
N VAL A 2 -24.46 40.85 -10.47
CA VAL A 2 -24.42 39.60 -9.69
C VAL A 2 -23.40 39.84 -8.59
N SER A 3 -23.79 39.65 -7.33
CA SER A 3 -22.93 39.86 -6.17
C SER A 3 -21.87 38.76 -6.09
N SER A 4 -20.61 39.18 -5.95
CA SER A 4 -19.49 38.29 -5.64
C SER A 4 -19.72 37.55 -4.31
N PRO A 5 -19.38 36.26 -4.21
CA PRO A 5 -19.40 35.55 -2.93
C PRO A 5 -18.27 36.08 -2.04
N SER A 6 -18.58 36.24 -0.75
CA SER A 6 -17.63 36.64 0.29
C SER A 6 -16.56 35.56 0.46
N ALA A 7 -15.29 35.97 0.45
CA ALA A 7 -14.18 35.08 0.82
C ALA A 7 -14.39 34.62 2.28
N ALA A 8 -14.32 33.30 2.49
CA ALA A 8 -14.21 32.73 3.83
C ALA A 8 -12.92 33.22 4.50
N ALA A 9 -12.98 33.45 5.81
CA ALA A 9 -11.80 33.84 6.59
C ALA A 9 -10.74 32.71 6.57
N PRO A 10 -9.45 33.04 6.62
CA PRO A 10 -8.39 32.03 6.68
C PRO A 10 -8.54 31.21 7.97
N VAL A 11 -8.49 29.89 7.81
CA VAL A 11 -8.38 28.92 8.91
C VAL A 11 -7.04 29.21 9.62
N PRO A 12 -7.00 29.30 10.97
CA PRO A 12 -5.74 29.46 11.68
C PRO A 12 -4.82 28.24 11.42
N ASP A 13 -3.51 28.46 11.37
CA ASP A 13 -2.50 27.39 11.29
C ASP A 13 -2.77 26.35 12.39
N PRO A 14 -2.82 25.04 12.06
CA PRO A 14 -2.98 24.01 13.08
C PRO A 14 -1.79 24.00 14.03
N THR A 15 -2.07 24.12 15.32
CA THR A 15 -1.10 23.81 16.37
C THR A 15 -0.79 22.31 16.36
N LEU A 16 0.50 21.97 16.34
CA LEU A 16 1.00 20.58 16.45
C LEU A 16 0.25 19.83 17.57
N ALA A 17 -0.07 18.55 17.34
CA ALA A 17 -0.58 17.67 18.38
C ALA A 17 0.37 17.66 19.60
N VAL A 18 0.02 18.44 20.63
CA VAL A 18 0.69 18.38 21.94
C VAL A 18 0.05 17.23 22.70
N ALA A 19 0.87 16.42 23.38
CA ALA A 19 0.37 15.36 24.26
C ALA A 19 -0.73 15.92 25.19
N ALA A 20 -1.95 15.42 25.01
CA ALA A 20 -3.08 15.80 25.82
C ALA A 20 -2.92 15.15 27.21
N GLU A 21 -2.40 15.91 28.19
CA GLU A 21 -2.23 15.41 29.56
C GLU A 21 -3.56 15.30 30.34
N ASP A 22 -4.65 15.88 29.83
CA ASP A 22 -5.99 15.90 30.47
C ASP A 22 -7.12 15.64 29.44
N HIS A 23 -7.14 14.48 28.75
CA HIS A 23 -8.24 14.14 27.84
C HIS A 23 -9.57 13.98 28.62
N PRO A 24 -10.72 14.54 28.17
CA PRO A 24 -11.99 14.49 28.91
C PRO A 24 -12.53 13.07 29.18
N LEU A 25 -12.17 12.11 28.32
CA LEU A 25 -12.48 10.68 28.48
C LEU A 25 -11.39 9.89 29.23
N GLY A 26 -10.37 10.57 29.76
CA GLY A 26 -9.18 9.96 30.36
C GLY A 26 -8.08 9.70 29.34
N ASN A 27 -6.84 9.55 29.83
CA ASN A 27 -5.66 9.28 29.01
C ASN A 27 -5.55 7.79 28.70
N LEU A 28 -6.48 7.26 27.90
CA LEU A 28 -6.63 5.82 27.65
C LEU A 28 -5.79 5.30 26.48
N ALA A 29 -5.26 6.18 25.62
CA ALA A 29 -4.43 5.82 24.46
C ALA A 29 -3.10 6.61 24.45
N PRO A 30 -2.26 6.51 25.49
CA PRO A 30 -0.95 7.18 25.52
C PRO A 30 -0.02 6.69 24.40
N THR A 31 -0.27 5.49 23.88
CA THR A 31 0.29 4.89 22.66
C THR A 31 -0.87 4.38 21.79
N PRO A 32 -0.63 4.05 20.50
CA PRO A 32 -1.69 3.53 19.64
C PRO A 32 -2.34 2.26 20.21
N PRO A 33 -3.68 2.15 20.21
CA PRO A 33 -4.35 0.95 20.72
C PRO A 33 -4.02 -0.29 19.89
N MET A 34 -3.84 -1.43 20.56
CA MET A 34 -3.60 -2.73 19.91
C MET A 34 -4.69 -3.73 20.28
N GLY A 35 -5.21 -4.46 19.31
CA GLY A 35 -6.30 -5.40 19.54
C GLY A 35 -6.75 -6.16 18.31
N TRP A 36 -8.00 -6.60 18.32
CA TRP A 36 -8.62 -7.36 17.25
C TRP A 36 -10.07 -6.90 17.05
N SER A 37 -10.56 -6.94 15.82
CA SER A 37 -11.97 -6.67 15.49
C SER A 37 -12.57 -7.78 14.63
N SER A 38 -13.85 -8.08 14.89
CA SER A 38 -14.57 -9.16 14.21
C SER A 38 -14.91 -8.89 12.75
N TRP A 39 -14.92 -7.63 12.30
CA TRP A 39 -15.54 -7.24 11.03
C TRP A 39 -14.90 -7.89 9.81
N ASN A 40 -13.60 -7.63 9.56
CA ASN A 40 -12.93 -8.00 8.32
C ASN A 40 -13.12 -9.48 7.97
N THR A 41 -12.99 -10.39 8.93
CA THR A 41 -13.17 -11.83 8.67
C THR A 41 -14.63 -12.27 8.71
N PHE A 42 -15.40 -11.85 9.73
CA PHE A 42 -16.66 -12.51 10.08
C PHE A 42 -17.91 -11.74 9.65
N GLY A 43 -17.81 -10.42 9.39
CA GLY A 43 -18.97 -9.56 9.13
C GLY A 43 -20.06 -9.77 10.20
N CYS A 44 -21.28 -10.06 9.75
CA CYS A 44 -22.40 -10.34 10.68
C CYS A 44 -22.40 -11.75 11.31
N ASP A 45 -21.52 -12.68 10.90
CA ASP A 45 -21.46 -14.06 11.42
C ASP A 45 -20.67 -14.14 12.73
N ILE A 46 -21.17 -13.43 13.73
CA ILE A 46 -20.56 -13.30 15.06
C ILE A 46 -21.44 -13.92 16.15
N SER A 47 -20.81 -14.36 17.23
CA SER A 47 -21.48 -14.95 18.42
C SER A 47 -20.58 -14.82 19.65
N ALA A 48 -21.15 -14.99 20.85
CA ALA A 48 -20.38 -15.05 22.10
C ALA A 48 -19.26 -16.10 22.02
N ASP A 49 -19.58 -17.33 21.58
CA ASP A 49 -18.61 -18.42 21.44
C ASP A 49 -17.45 -18.04 20.51
N LEU A 50 -17.71 -17.34 19.40
CA LEU A 50 -16.66 -16.87 18.50
C LEU A 50 -15.74 -15.86 19.21
N ILE A 51 -16.31 -14.87 19.87
CA ILE A 51 -15.56 -13.80 20.54
C ILE A 51 -14.72 -14.36 21.69
N GLU A 52 -15.29 -15.28 22.48
CA GLU A 52 -14.59 -15.96 23.59
C GLU A 52 -13.44 -16.83 23.07
N GLN A 53 -13.64 -17.61 22.00
CA GLN A 53 -12.57 -18.39 21.37
C GLN A 53 -11.47 -17.53 20.76
N THR A 54 -11.83 -16.37 20.19
CA THR A 54 -10.86 -15.39 19.70
C THR A 54 -10.04 -14.81 20.84
N ALA A 55 -10.67 -14.49 21.97
CA ALA A 55 -9.99 -14.02 23.17
C ALA A 55 -9.00 -15.05 23.72
N ASP A 56 -9.40 -16.33 23.77
CA ASP A 56 -8.50 -17.44 24.11
C ASP A 56 -7.30 -17.49 23.14
N ALA A 57 -7.56 -17.40 21.83
CA ALA A 57 -6.51 -17.45 20.81
C ALA A 57 -5.53 -16.28 20.88
N LEU A 58 -5.98 -15.06 21.25
CA LEU A 58 -5.07 -13.93 21.49
C LEU A 58 -4.08 -14.23 22.62
N VAL A 59 -4.54 -14.87 23.70
CA VAL A 59 -3.68 -15.29 24.82
C VAL A 59 -2.76 -16.44 24.40
N GLU A 60 -3.31 -17.50 23.81
CA GLU A 60 -2.58 -18.72 23.46
C GLU A 60 -1.51 -18.49 22.37
N SER A 61 -1.79 -17.58 21.43
CA SER A 61 -0.85 -17.22 20.36
C SER A 61 0.29 -16.32 20.84
N GLY A 62 0.16 -15.70 22.01
CA GLY A 62 1.10 -14.71 22.53
C GLY A 62 0.83 -13.28 22.04
N MET A 63 -0.21 -13.04 21.25
CA MET A 63 -0.61 -11.68 20.83
C MET A 63 -0.96 -10.80 22.04
N ALA A 64 -1.69 -11.33 23.02
CA ALA A 64 -1.98 -10.60 24.25
C ALA A 64 -0.70 -10.18 24.99
N ALA A 65 0.30 -11.07 25.04
CA ALA A 65 1.61 -10.76 25.64
C ALA A 65 2.44 -9.75 24.82
N ALA A 66 2.16 -9.63 23.52
CA ALA A 66 2.76 -8.65 22.63
C ALA A 66 2.08 -7.27 22.69
N GLY A 67 0.94 -7.13 23.37
CA GLY A 67 0.23 -5.87 23.58
C GLY A 67 -1.20 -5.82 23.06
N TYR A 68 -1.65 -6.82 22.30
CA TYR A 68 -3.01 -6.87 21.74
C TYR A 68 -4.04 -7.14 22.85
N GLU A 69 -4.63 -6.09 23.43
CA GLU A 69 -5.49 -6.18 24.61
C GLU A 69 -6.99 -6.02 24.32
N TYR A 70 -7.38 -5.38 23.21
CA TYR A 70 -8.79 -5.15 22.89
C TYR A 70 -9.39 -6.27 22.01
N VAL A 71 -10.56 -6.79 22.38
CA VAL A 71 -11.37 -7.75 21.62
C VAL A 71 -12.67 -7.06 21.21
N ASN A 72 -12.74 -6.56 19.98
CA ASN A 72 -13.80 -5.67 19.54
C ASN A 72 -14.91 -6.45 18.81
N ILE A 73 -16.14 -6.33 19.33
CA ILE A 73 -17.36 -6.77 18.66
C ILE A 73 -17.79 -5.65 17.70
N ASP A 74 -17.81 -5.94 16.41
CA ASP A 74 -18.28 -5.01 15.37
C ASP A 74 -19.81 -5.13 15.15
N ASP A 75 -20.34 -4.68 14.02
CA ASP A 75 -21.79 -4.62 13.74
C ASP A 75 -22.51 -5.99 13.85
N CYS A 76 -23.85 -5.96 13.84
CA CYS A 76 -24.74 -7.12 13.86
C CYS A 76 -24.78 -7.92 15.18
N TRP A 77 -24.36 -7.33 16.30
CA TRP A 77 -24.40 -7.96 17.63
C TRP A 77 -25.78 -7.88 18.32
N SER A 78 -26.60 -6.90 17.94
CA SER A 78 -27.90 -6.61 18.56
C SER A 78 -29.07 -7.16 17.74
N THR A 79 -30.28 -7.12 18.29
CA THR A 79 -31.51 -7.37 17.54
C THR A 79 -31.89 -6.16 16.68
N MET A 80 -32.65 -6.38 15.60
CA MET A 80 -33.16 -5.32 14.69
C MET A 80 -34.18 -4.35 15.32
N SER A 81 -34.39 -4.40 16.63
CA SER A 81 -35.31 -3.50 17.33
C SER A 81 -34.80 -3.25 18.74
N ARG A 82 -34.95 -2.01 19.21
CA ARG A 82 -34.78 -1.70 20.63
C ARG A 82 -35.88 -2.38 21.45
N SER A 83 -35.63 -2.56 22.75
CA SER A 83 -36.65 -2.99 23.69
C SER A 83 -37.77 -1.94 23.80
N ALA A 84 -38.88 -2.30 24.46
CA ALA A 84 -39.97 -1.36 24.74
C ALA A 84 -39.52 -0.13 25.56
N ASP A 85 -38.45 -0.26 26.34
CA ASP A 85 -37.85 0.81 27.13
C ASP A 85 -36.76 1.58 26.37
N GLY A 86 -36.62 1.35 25.06
CA GLY A 86 -35.68 2.05 24.18
C GLY A 86 -34.22 1.57 24.29
N LYS A 87 -33.95 0.42 24.91
CA LYS A 87 -32.59 -0.12 25.07
C LYS A 87 -32.15 -0.97 23.87
N LEU A 88 -30.85 -0.95 23.56
CA LEU A 88 -30.26 -1.96 22.68
C LEU A 88 -30.37 -3.33 23.35
N VAL A 89 -30.62 -4.35 22.53
CA VAL A 89 -30.83 -5.73 22.98
C VAL A 89 -29.81 -6.62 22.26
N PRO A 90 -28.86 -7.24 22.97
CA PRO A 90 -27.97 -8.24 22.37
C PRO A 90 -28.82 -9.35 21.77
N ASP A 91 -28.49 -9.82 20.57
CA ASP A 91 -29.24 -10.91 19.94
C ASP A 91 -29.15 -12.16 20.84
N PRO A 92 -30.25 -12.67 21.42
CA PRO A 92 -30.21 -13.77 22.37
C PRO A 92 -29.79 -15.11 21.75
N ALA A 93 -29.84 -15.24 20.42
CA ALA A 93 -29.32 -16.42 19.72
C ALA A 93 -27.79 -16.35 19.57
N LYS A 94 -27.23 -15.15 19.35
CA LYS A 94 -25.78 -14.94 19.23
C LYS A 94 -25.09 -14.78 20.59
N PHE A 95 -25.74 -14.10 21.52
CA PHE A 95 -25.23 -13.71 22.84
C PHE A 95 -26.22 -14.14 23.93
N PRO A 96 -26.34 -15.44 24.23
CA PRO A 96 -27.34 -15.97 25.17
C PRO A 96 -27.17 -15.48 26.61
N GLN A 97 -25.96 -15.03 26.98
CA GLN A 97 -25.65 -14.42 28.28
C GLN A 97 -25.56 -12.88 28.21
N GLY A 98 -25.96 -12.30 27.08
CA GLY A 98 -25.77 -10.88 26.77
C GLY A 98 -24.30 -10.50 26.62
N ILE A 99 -24.05 -9.21 26.35
CA ILE A 99 -22.68 -8.68 26.19
C ILE A 99 -21.90 -8.73 27.50
N LYS A 100 -22.56 -8.51 28.64
CA LYS A 100 -21.90 -8.59 29.96
C LYS A 100 -21.24 -9.95 30.20
N GLY A 101 -21.86 -11.06 29.77
CA GLY A 101 -21.27 -12.38 29.92
C GLY A 101 -19.95 -12.52 29.16
N VAL A 102 -19.90 -11.98 27.94
CA VAL A 102 -18.68 -11.96 27.11
C VAL A 102 -17.64 -11.02 27.71
N ALA A 103 -18.04 -9.84 28.20
CA ALA A 103 -17.13 -8.90 28.85
C ALA A 103 -16.48 -9.53 30.10
N ASP A 104 -17.28 -10.16 30.97
CA ASP A 104 -16.78 -10.85 32.16
C ASP A 104 -15.79 -11.98 31.78
N TYR A 105 -16.02 -12.69 30.66
CA TYR A 105 -15.10 -13.71 30.15
C TYR A 105 -13.77 -13.11 29.66
N VAL A 106 -13.85 -12.10 28.78
CA VAL A 106 -12.69 -11.40 28.21
C VAL A 106 -11.85 -10.74 29.30
N HIS A 107 -12.48 -10.08 30.29
CA HIS A 107 -11.80 -9.53 31.47
C HIS A 107 -11.13 -10.61 32.33
N GLY A 108 -11.73 -11.80 32.42
CA GLY A 108 -11.14 -12.96 33.11
C GLY A 108 -9.80 -13.41 32.54
N LEU A 109 -9.54 -13.10 31.26
CA LEU A 109 -8.27 -13.34 30.56
C LEU A 109 -7.29 -12.16 30.68
N GLY A 110 -7.69 -11.05 31.31
CA GLY A 110 -6.90 -9.82 31.37
C GLY A 110 -6.97 -8.98 30.09
N LEU A 111 -7.92 -9.27 29.20
CA LEU A 111 -8.19 -8.51 27.98
C LEU A 111 -9.32 -7.49 28.22
N LYS A 112 -9.60 -6.66 27.22
CA LYS A 112 -10.62 -5.60 27.20
C LYS A 112 -11.64 -5.86 26.09
N LEU A 113 -12.91 -5.53 26.30
CA LEU A 113 -13.98 -5.75 25.33
C LEU A 113 -14.37 -4.44 24.63
N GLY A 114 -14.35 -4.43 23.30
CA GLY A 114 -14.93 -3.36 22.49
C GLY A 114 -16.34 -3.67 21.98
N ILE A 115 -17.11 -2.62 21.72
CA ILE A 115 -18.44 -2.70 21.09
C ILE A 115 -18.56 -1.67 19.96
N TYR A 116 -19.57 -1.86 19.11
CA TYR A 116 -19.85 -1.02 17.97
C TYR A 116 -21.26 -0.41 18.01
N SER A 117 -21.37 0.84 17.56
CA SER A 117 -22.63 1.51 17.22
C SER A 117 -22.36 2.57 16.12
N SER A 118 -23.36 3.39 15.80
CA SER A 118 -23.23 4.49 14.85
C SER A 118 -23.80 5.80 15.42
N ALA A 119 -23.20 6.93 15.02
CA ALA A 119 -23.65 8.29 15.20
C ALA A 119 -24.88 8.64 14.32
N GLY A 120 -25.67 7.66 13.92
CA GLY A 120 -26.94 7.84 13.21
C GLY A 120 -28.07 7.03 13.80
N THR A 121 -29.22 7.02 13.13
CA THR A 121 -30.39 6.25 13.58
C THR A 121 -30.22 4.73 13.43
N THR A 122 -29.37 4.28 12.53
CA THR A 122 -29.07 2.86 12.27
C THR A 122 -27.58 2.65 12.02
N THR A 123 -27.09 1.46 12.31
CA THR A 123 -25.74 1.03 11.92
C THR A 123 -25.64 0.83 10.41
N CYS A 124 -24.43 0.58 9.90
CA CYS A 124 -24.23 0.31 8.47
C CYS A 124 -24.96 -0.96 8.01
N ALA A 125 -25.07 -1.99 8.84
CA ALA A 125 -25.86 -3.19 8.56
C ALA A 125 -27.36 -3.03 8.88
N GLY A 126 -27.80 -1.84 9.29
CA GLY A 126 -29.22 -1.50 9.47
C GLY A 126 -29.81 -1.82 10.84
N TYR A 127 -28.98 -2.12 11.85
CA TYR A 127 -29.43 -2.33 13.24
C TYR A 127 -29.71 -0.99 13.92
N PRO A 128 -30.49 -0.93 15.02
CA PRO A 128 -30.65 0.31 15.78
C PRO A 128 -29.29 0.85 16.26
N ALA A 129 -29.04 2.14 16.01
CA ALA A 129 -27.84 2.84 16.47
C ALA A 129 -28.21 3.96 17.47
N SER A 130 -27.23 4.76 17.90
CA SER A 130 -27.31 5.48 19.18
C SER A 130 -27.66 6.96 19.08
N LEU A 131 -27.92 7.51 17.89
CA LEU A 131 -28.35 8.91 17.77
C LEU A 131 -29.64 9.18 18.56
N GLY A 132 -29.59 10.10 19.52
CA GLY A 132 -30.67 10.45 20.46
C GLY A 132 -30.83 9.49 21.65
N TYR A 133 -29.97 8.47 21.77
CA TYR A 133 -29.94 7.49 22.86
C TYR A 133 -28.57 7.42 23.54
N GLU A 134 -27.66 8.35 23.27
CA GLU A 134 -26.25 8.33 23.64
C GLU A 134 -26.05 8.06 25.14
N MET A 135 -26.68 8.88 26.01
CA MET A 135 -26.64 8.70 27.47
C MET A 135 -27.15 7.33 27.94
N SER A 136 -28.21 6.84 27.28
CA SER A 136 -28.84 5.57 27.65
C SER A 136 -27.98 4.38 27.25
N ASP A 137 -27.38 4.44 26.08
CA ASP A 137 -26.58 3.37 25.50
C ASP A 137 -25.17 3.35 26.12
N ALA A 138 -24.53 4.51 26.31
CA ALA A 138 -23.26 4.60 27.03
C ALA A 138 -23.37 4.01 28.46
N GLN A 139 -24.41 4.36 29.22
CA GLN A 139 -24.62 3.75 30.54
C GLN A 139 -24.83 2.24 30.45
N GLN A 140 -25.54 1.76 29.41
CA GLN A 140 -25.75 0.33 29.22
C GLN A 140 -24.42 -0.40 28.93
N TRP A 141 -23.55 0.19 28.11
CA TRP A 141 -22.22 -0.34 27.84
C TRP A 141 -21.33 -0.33 29.09
N ALA A 142 -21.41 0.73 29.90
CA ALA A 142 -20.72 0.79 31.18
C ALA A 142 -21.21 -0.30 32.16
N ASP A 143 -22.52 -0.54 32.25
CA ASP A 143 -23.12 -1.60 33.07
C ASP A 143 -22.72 -3.01 32.58
N TRP A 144 -22.46 -3.16 31.28
CA TRP A 144 -21.96 -4.41 30.69
C TRP A 144 -20.46 -4.61 30.81
N GLY A 145 -19.70 -3.57 31.15
CA GLY A 145 -18.24 -3.65 31.25
C GLY A 145 -17.51 -3.49 29.91
N VAL A 146 -18.07 -2.74 28.97
CA VAL A 146 -17.37 -2.39 27.72
C VAL A 146 -16.20 -1.45 28.00
N ASP A 147 -15.09 -1.59 27.27
CA ASP A 147 -13.85 -0.82 27.44
C ASP A 147 -13.48 0.00 26.19
N LEU A 148 -14.12 -0.27 25.05
CA LEU A 148 -13.92 0.46 23.79
C LEU A 148 -15.25 0.61 23.05
N VAL A 149 -15.50 1.78 22.45
CA VAL A 149 -16.64 2.05 21.58
C VAL A 149 -16.13 2.52 20.23
N LYS A 150 -16.34 1.70 19.18
CA LYS A 150 -16.26 2.14 17.78
C LYS A 150 -17.59 2.76 17.39
N TYR A 151 -17.55 3.99 16.89
CA TYR A 151 -18.74 4.78 16.60
C TYR A 151 -18.73 5.22 15.15
N ASP A 152 -19.54 4.57 14.35
CA ASP A 152 -19.67 4.74 12.90
C ASP A 152 -20.46 6.00 12.54
N ASN A 153 -20.62 6.27 11.24
CA ASN A 153 -21.33 7.43 10.71
C ASN A 153 -22.54 7.08 9.82
N CYS A 154 -22.92 5.81 9.70
CA CYS A 154 -24.10 5.38 8.95
C CYS A 154 -25.45 5.82 9.55
N GLY A 155 -26.51 5.80 8.73
CA GLY A 155 -27.90 6.04 9.14
C GLY A 155 -28.34 7.51 9.01
N GLY A 156 -29.55 7.82 9.48
CA GLY A 156 -30.04 9.20 9.45
C GLY A 156 -29.39 10.04 10.54
N HIS A 157 -28.89 11.23 10.20
CA HIS A 157 -28.18 12.13 11.14
C HIS A 157 -29.08 13.16 11.82
N GLY A 158 -30.37 13.18 11.52
CA GLY A 158 -31.33 14.10 12.14
C GLY A 158 -31.10 15.59 11.81
N GLY A 159 -30.23 15.90 10.84
CA GLY A 159 -29.84 17.27 10.50
C GLY A 159 -28.83 17.90 11.47
N LEU A 160 -28.18 17.09 12.31
CA LEU A 160 -27.11 17.52 13.20
C LEU A 160 -25.76 17.43 12.49
N GLU A 161 -24.86 18.36 12.82
CA GLU A 161 -23.49 18.32 12.33
C GLU A 161 -22.75 17.11 12.92
N GLU A 162 -21.76 16.59 12.19
CA GLU A 162 -21.05 15.38 12.59
C GLU A 162 -20.33 15.50 13.93
N GLN A 163 -19.54 16.57 14.08
CA GLN A 163 -18.84 16.86 15.32
C GLN A 163 -19.80 16.91 16.52
N GLU A 164 -21.00 17.47 16.35
CA GLU A 164 -22.01 17.52 17.42
C GLU A 164 -22.48 16.12 17.83
N ARG A 165 -22.62 15.20 16.87
CA ARG A 165 -23.06 13.81 17.13
C ARG A 165 -21.97 13.00 17.84
N TYR A 166 -20.70 13.15 17.44
CA TYR A 166 -19.59 12.51 18.14
C TYR A 166 -19.36 13.07 19.54
N GLN A 167 -19.42 14.40 19.71
CA GLN A 167 -19.31 15.04 21.02
C GLN A 167 -20.41 14.56 21.98
N ALA A 168 -21.65 14.43 21.49
CA ALA A 168 -22.76 13.93 22.32
C ALA A 168 -22.51 12.52 22.87
N MET A 169 -21.86 11.65 22.09
CA MET A 169 -21.47 10.32 22.55
C MET A 169 -20.26 10.38 23.50
N ALA A 170 -19.25 11.20 23.21
CA ALA A 170 -18.13 11.41 24.12
C ALA A 170 -18.61 11.89 25.51
N ASP A 171 -19.48 12.90 25.55
CA ASP A 171 -20.09 13.41 26.79
C ASP A 171 -20.88 12.32 27.53
N ALA A 172 -21.59 11.47 26.79
CA ALA A 172 -22.32 10.34 27.35
C ALA A 172 -21.40 9.28 27.96
N ILE A 173 -20.30 8.95 27.30
CA ILE A 173 -19.25 8.05 27.81
C ILE A 173 -18.66 8.62 29.10
N ALA A 174 -18.24 9.90 29.09
CA ALA A 174 -17.68 10.58 30.25
C ALA A 174 -18.64 10.54 31.45
N ALA A 175 -19.93 10.76 31.21
CA ALA A 175 -20.95 10.79 32.25
C ALA A 175 -21.18 9.43 32.95
N THR A 176 -20.79 8.31 32.32
CA THR A 176 -20.87 6.99 32.97
C THR A 176 -19.84 6.81 34.09
N GLY A 177 -18.73 7.54 34.03
CA GLY A 177 -17.58 7.38 34.93
C GLY A 177 -16.79 6.07 34.73
N ARG A 178 -17.03 5.34 33.63
CA ARG A 178 -16.23 4.18 33.22
C ARG A 178 -15.28 4.61 32.10
N ASP A 179 -14.02 4.19 32.22
CA ASP A 179 -13.04 4.33 31.16
C ASP A 179 -13.48 3.50 29.93
N MET A 180 -13.81 4.19 28.84
CA MET A 180 -14.14 3.58 27.55
C MET A 180 -13.38 4.33 26.46
N LEU A 181 -12.49 3.62 25.79
CA LEU A 181 -11.72 4.15 24.67
C LEU A 181 -12.66 4.41 23.49
N PHE A 182 -12.57 5.60 22.90
CA PHE A 182 -13.55 6.07 21.90
C PHE A 182 -12.89 6.21 20.53
N SER A 183 -13.42 5.46 19.57
CA SER A 183 -12.96 5.35 18.18
C SER A 183 -13.99 5.97 17.25
N LEU A 184 -13.60 7.03 16.54
CA LEU A 184 -14.44 7.72 15.57
C LEU A 184 -14.30 7.05 14.20
N CYS A 185 -15.41 6.84 13.50
CA CYS A 185 -15.45 6.11 12.24
C CYS A 185 -16.39 6.80 11.24
N ASP A 186 -15.93 7.92 10.68
CA ASP A 186 -16.60 8.69 9.61
C ASP A 186 -16.00 8.47 8.21
N TRP A 187 -15.05 7.54 8.10
CA TRP A 187 -14.27 7.26 6.88
C TRP A 187 -13.40 8.43 6.39
N GLY A 188 -13.15 9.44 7.23
CA GLY A 188 -12.43 10.67 6.91
C GLY A 188 -13.25 11.75 6.19
N GLU A 189 -14.56 11.56 6.02
CA GLU A 189 -15.44 12.48 5.27
C GLU A 189 -15.57 13.86 5.93
N GLY A 190 -15.68 13.91 7.26
CA GLY A 190 -15.76 15.14 8.04
C GLY A 190 -14.41 15.70 8.47
N ARG A 191 -13.32 15.01 8.13
CA ARG A 191 -11.93 15.40 8.43
C ARG A 191 -11.70 15.56 9.92
N ASP A 192 -12.01 14.50 10.67
CA ASP A 192 -11.92 14.39 12.13
C ASP A 192 -10.62 14.95 12.72
N TRP A 193 -9.50 14.74 12.03
CA TRP A 193 -8.18 15.25 12.42
C TRP A 193 -8.12 16.77 12.65
N LEU A 194 -9.00 17.56 12.01
CA LEU A 194 -9.02 19.02 12.15
C LEU A 194 -9.60 19.50 13.49
N TRP A 195 -10.38 18.67 14.17
CA TRP A 195 -11.08 19.06 15.38
C TRP A 195 -10.88 18.08 16.54
N ASN A 196 -10.72 16.78 16.29
CA ASN A 196 -10.59 15.75 17.32
C ASN A 196 -9.45 16.05 18.32
N GLY A 197 -8.27 16.45 17.82
CA GLY A 197 -7.13 16.75 18.69
C GLY A 197 -7.32 18.00 19.55
N THR A 198 -8.06 19.01 19.07
CA THR A 198 -8.30 20.27 19.81
C THR A 198 -9.45 20.13 20.79
N ASP A 199 -10.53 19.48 20.35
CA ASP A 199 -11.76 19.32 21.13
C ASP A 199 -11.75 18.06 22.00
N GLN A 200 -10.75 17.19 21.81
CA GLN A 200 -10.48 15.98 22.59
C GLN A 200 -11.70 15.07 22.69
N VAL A 201 -12.27 14.74 21.52
CA VAL A 201 -13.53 14.00 21.43
C VAL A 201 -13.31 12.52 21.58
N GLY A 202 -12.45 11.92 20.74
CA GLY A 202 -12.05 10.52 20.84
C GLY A 202 -10.54 10.32 20.79
N HIS A 203 -10.15 9.06 21.01
CA HIS A 203 -8.76 8.68 21.22
C HIS A 203 -8.06 8.27 19.92
N PHE A 204 -8.84 7.87 18.91
CA PHE A 204 -8.39 7.69 17.54
C PHE A 204 -9.56 7.83 16.57
N TYR A 205 -9.26 8.17 15.32
CA TYR A 205 -10.25 8.53 14.31
C TYR A 205 -9.87 7.96 12.94
N ARG A 206 -10.85 7.39 12.25
CA ARG A 206 -10.68 6.90 10.89
C ARG A 206 -10.31 8.04 9.95
N THR A 207 -9.37 7.77 9.06
CA THR A 207 -8.86 8.77 8.11
C THR A 207 -9.26 8.48 6.66
N THR A 208 -9.73 7.27 6.40
CA THR A 208 -10.03 6.76 5.06
C THR A 208 -11.23 5.82 5.08
N TYR A 209 -11.76 5.50 3.88
CA TYR A 209 -12.72 4.41 3.68
C TYR A 209 -12.16 3.05 4.10
N ASP A 210 -13.09 2.08 4.20
CA ASP A 210 -12.81 0.75 4.71
C ASP A 210 -11.73 0.04 3.90
N ILE A 211 -10.75 -0.51 4.61
CA ILE A 211 -9.68 -1.29 4.02
C ILE A 211 -10.21 -2.62 3.48
N ARG A 212 -9.53 -3.15 2.46
CA ARG A 212 -9.69 -4.52 1.96
C ARG A 212 -8.35 -5.23 1.95
N ALA A 213 -8.38 -6.56 1.94
CA ALA A 213 -7.19 -7.39 1.78
C ALA A 213 -6.69 -7.39 0.32
N GLU A 214 -6.48 -6.19 -0.22
CA GLU A 214 -6.10 -5.88 -1.60
C GLU A 214 -4.98 -4.84 -1.55
N TRP A 215 -3.88 -5.09 -2.27
CA TRP A 215 -2.68 -4.24 -2.28
C TRP A 215 -2.98 -2.76 -2.53
N SER A 216 -3.77 -2.45 -3.56
CA SER A 216 -4.09 -1.07 -3.94
C SER A 216 -4.88 -0.33 -2.86
N VAL A 217 -5.84 -0.99 -2.21
CA VAL A 217 -6.64 -0.39 -1.14
C VAL A 217 -5.78 -0.17 0.11
N MET A 218 -4.97 -1.15 0.51
CA MET A 218 -4.04 -1.01 1.64
C MET A 218 -3.06 0.15 1.43
N MET A 219 -2.45 0.23 0.24
CA MET A 219 -1.54 1.34 -0.09
C MET A 219 -2.25 2.68 -0.13
N SER A 220 -3.47 2.77 -0.67
CA SER A 220 -4.26 4.01 -0.66
C SER A 220 -4.55 4.51 0.75
N ASN A 221 -4.87 3.61 1.69
CA ASN A 221 -5.10 3.98 3.08
C ASN A 221 -3.80 4.44 3.77
N GLY A 222 -2.70 3.73 3.52
CA GLY A 222 -1.38 4.07 4.04
C GLY A 222 -0.83 5.39 3.50
N ASP A 223 -1.04 5.69 2.21
CA ASP A 223 -0.59 6.94 1.58
C ASP A 223 -1.21 8.17 2.23
N PHE A 224 -2.46 8.07 2.70
CA PHE A 224 -3.14 9.15 3.39
C PHE A 224 -2.43 9.54 4.70
N GLN A 225 -1.72 8.60 5.34
CA GLN A 225 -1.00 8.87 6.59
C GLN A 225 0.17 9.84 6.41
N ALA A 226 0.63 10.08 5.18
CA ALA A 226 1.67 11.08 4.90
C ALA A 226 1.27 12.50 5.36
N GLU A 227 -0.03 12.78 5.44
CA GLU A 227 -0.57 14.09 5.82
C GLU A 227 -0.93 14.19 7.32
N MET A 228 -0.85 13.08 8.07
CA MET A 228 -1.41 12.98 9.42
C MET A 228 -0.46 13.41 10.54
N ALA A 229 0.81 13.65 10.24
CA ALA A 229 1.81 14.00 11.25
C ALA A 229 1.45 15.20 12.16
N PRO A 230 0.82 16.27 11.66
CA PRO A 230 0.41 17.39 12.50
C PRO A 230 -0.73 17.07 13.49
N TYR A 231 -1.49 15.99 13.24
CA TYR A 231 -2.79 15.72 13.88
C TYR A 231 -2.81 14.46 14.74
N ALA A 232 -1.79 13.61 14.63
CA ALA A 232 -1.69 12.36 15.36
C ALA A 232 -0.73 12.48 16.55
N GLY A 233 -1.12 11.89 17.69
CA GLY A 233 -0.29 11.81 18.89
C GLY A 233 -1.02 11.17 20.06
N PRO A 234 -0.40 11.13 21.26
CA PRO A 234 -0.99 10.53 22.45
C PRO A 234 -2.41 10.99 22.71
N ASN A 235 -3.33 10.02 22.82
CA ASN A 235 -4.78 10.18 22.97
C ASN A 235 -5.51 10.78 21.75
N SER A 236 -4.91 10.77 20.55
CA SER A 236 -5.55 11.20 19.30
C SER A 236 -4.78 10.63 18.11
N TRP A 237 -4.98 9.35 17.80
CA TRP A 237 -4.25 8.65 16.73
C TRP A 237 -5.02 8.62 15.41
N ALA A 238 -4.31 8.81 14.30
CA ALA A 238 -4.87 8.61 12.97
C ALA A 238 -5.04 7.10 12.69
N ASP A 239 -6.23 6.71 12.25
CA ASP A 239 -6.59 5.32 11.98
C ASP A 239 -6.79 5.09 10.47
N PRO A 240 -5.81 4.46 9.78
CA PRO A 240 -5.94 3.99 8.40
C PRO A 240 -6.77 2.71 8.25
N ASP A 241 -7.51 2.32 9.30
CA ASP A 241 -8.35 1.12 9.44
C ASP A 241 -7.59 -0.15 9.84
N MET A 242 -8.36 -1.21 10.13
CA MET A 242 -7.89 -2.48 10.68
C MET A 242 -6.79 -3.17 9.86
N LEU A 243 -5.94 -3.95 10.52
CA LEU A 243 -4.94 -4.77 9.87
C LEU A 243 -5.59 -5.92 9.08
N VAL A 244 -5.25 -6.04 7.79
CA VAL A 244 -5.63 -7.18 6.92
C VAL A 244 -4.52 -8.25 6.78
N VAL A 245 -3.49 -8.22 7.63
CA VAL A 245 -2.42 -9.23 7.65
C VAL A 245 -3.01 -10.62 7.90
N GLY A 246 -2.78 -11.55 6.97
CA GLY A 246 -3.28 -12.93 7.09
C GLY A 246 -4.79 -13.09 6.95
N VAL A 247 -5.51 -12.07 6.48
CA VAL A 247 -6.92 -12.20 6.09
C VAL A 247 -7.00 -13.01 4.80
N ASN A 248 -7.55 -14.22 4.91
CA ASN A 248 -7.86 -15.10 3.77
C ASN A 248 -9.37 -15.30 3.59
N ARG A 249 -10.19 -14.71 4.47
CA ARG A 249 -11.63 -14.57 4.31
C ARG A 249 -12.03 -13.14 4.64
N PHE A 250 -12.80 -12.51 3.75
CA PHE A 250 -13.32 -11.15 3.93
C PHE A 250 -14.85 -11.17 3.96
N LEU A 251 -15.44 -10.73 5.08
CA LEU A 251 -16.89 -10.77 5.34
C LEU A 251 -17.50 -12.16 5.06
N GLY A 252 -16.80 -13.21 5.47
CA GLY A 252 -17.20 -14.60 5.28
C GLY A 252 -16.90 -15.23 3.92
N ASN A 253 -16.32 -14.49 2.96
CA ASN A 253 -15.97 -15.01 1.63
C ASN A 253 -14.47 -15.23 1.49
N ASP A 254 -14.05 -16.30 0.82
CA ASP A 254 -12.62 -16.55 0.57
C ASP A 254 -12.03 -15.44 -0.32
N VAL A 255 -10.88 -14.91 0.08
CA VAL A 255 -10.12 -13.90 -0.66
C VAL A 255 -8.65 -14.33 -0.75
N PRO A 256 -7.91 -13.92 -1.80
CA PRO A 256 -6.48 -14.22 -1.91
C PRO A 256 -5.67 -13.69 -0.71
N GLY A 257 -6.07 -12.53 -0.19
CA GLY A 257 -5.35 -11.82 0.86
C GLY A 257 -4.06 -11.16 0.36
N LEU A 258 -3.35 -10.51 1.28
CA LEU A 258 -2.03 -9.96 1.01
C LEU A 258 -0.96 -11.06 1.01
N THR A 259 0.02 -10.95 0.13
CA THR A 259 1.23 -11.79 0.20
C THR A 259 2.04 -11.51 1.48
N PRO A 260 3.02 -12.37 1.85
CA PRO A 260 3.90 -12.07 2.98
C PRO A 260 4.72 -10.78 2.81
N GLY A 261 5.08 -10.40 1.58
CA GLY A 261 5.77 -9.14 1.29
C GLY A 261 4.84 -7.94 1.51
N GLU A 262 3.64 -8.01 0.91
CA GLU A 262 2.61 -6.98 1.07
C GLU A 262 2.21 -6.81 2.53
N SER A 263 2.18 -7.90 3.30
CA SER A 263 1.92 -7.88 4.73
C SER A 263 3.04 -7.18 5.53
N ARG A 264 4.31 -7.27 5.11
CA ARG A 264 5.41 -6.51 5.72
C ARG A 264 5.30 -5.02 5.42
N VAL A 265 4.91 -4.66 4.20
CA VAL A 265 4.60 -3.27 3.84
C VAL A 265 3.49 -2.74 4.75
N HIS A 266 2.38 -3.47 4.81
CA HIS A 266 1.21 -3.12 5.62
C HIS A 266 1.55 -2.95 7.11
N MET A 267 2.18 -3.95 7.73
CA MET A 267 2.57 -3.88 9.14
C MET A 267 3.60 -2.78 9.41
N GLY A 268 4.59 -2.62 8.53
CA GLY A 268 5.64 -1.61 8.68
C GLY A 268 5.10 -0.19 8.54
N LEU A 269 4.17 0.04 7.60
CA LEU A 269 3.57 1.34 7.36
C LEU A 269 2.65 1.75 8.49
N TRP A 270 1.79 0.85 8.99
CA TRP A 270 0.95 1.13 10.16
C TRP A 270 1.81 1.45 11.39
N ALA A 271 2.85 0.65 11.64
CA ALA A 271 3.72 0.86 12.79
C ALA A 271 4.51 2.17 12.70
N ILE A 272 5.10 2.49 11.54
CA ILE A 272 5.88 3.73 11.42
C ILE A 272 5.02 4.98 11.54
N THR A 273 3.73 4.91 11.23
CA THR A 273 2.79 6.04 11.38
C THR A 273 2.05 6.05 12.72
N ASN A 274 2.41 5.18 13.67
CA ASN A 274 1.73 5.02 14.97
C ASN A 274 0.21 4.80 14.80
N ALA A 275 -0.19 3.98 13.82
CA ALA A 275 -1.58 3.64 13.59
C ALA A 275 -2.07 2.62 14.63
N PRO A 276 -3.36 2.62 15.03
CA PRO A 276 -3.91 1.53 15.83
C PRO A 276 -3.66 0.14 15.17
N LEU A 277 -3.07 -0.80 15.92
CA LEU A 277 -2.80 -2.15 15.44
C LEU A 277 -3.98 -3.07 15.79
N ILE A 278 -5.09 -2.93 15.04
CA ILE A 278 -6.31 -3.74 15.23
C ILE A 278 -6.36 -4.86 14.20
N ALA A 279 -6.02 -6.09 14.61
CA ALA A 279 -6.06 -7.28 13.76
C ALA A 279 -7.48 -7.59 13.25
N GLY A 280 -7.63 -7.82 11.94
CA GLY A 280 -8.91 -8.17 11.31
C GLY A 280 -9.03 -9.63 10.82
N ASN A 281 -7.98 -10.44 10.99
CA ASN A 281 -7.92 -11.84 10.56
C ASN A 281 -8.52 -12.81 11.58
N ASP A 282 -8.67 -14.10 11.20
CA ASP A 282 -9.00 -15.17 12.15
C ASP A 282 -7.75 -15.57 12.94
N VAL A 283 -7.57 -14.98 14.12
CA VAL A 283 -6.41 -15.23 15.00
C VAL A 283 -6.38 -16.67 15.55
N ARG A 284 -7.48 -17.43 15.46
CA ARG A 284 -7.58 -18.83 15.93
C ARG A 284 -6.88 -19.80 14.98
N SER A 285 -6.63 -19.39 13.73
CA SER A 285 -6.07 -20.26 12.68
C SER A 285 -4.98 -19.58 11.86
N MET A 286 -4.13 -18.76 12.50
CA MET A 286 -3.03 -18.08 11.83
C MET A 286 -1.97 -19.05 11.31
N GLU A 287 -1.45 -18.76 10.12
CA GLU A 287 -0.18 -19.35 9.69
C GLU A 287 0.97 -18.86 10.60
N PRO A 288 2.03 -19.66 10.79
CA PRO A 288 3.13 -19.29 11.69
C PRO A 288 3.76 -17.92 11.38
N TRP A 289 3.89 -17.57 10.10
CA TRP A 289 4.49 -16.31 9.67
C TRP A 289 3.57 -15.11 9.95
N VAL A 290 2.24 -15.27 9.88
CA VAL A 290 1.26 -14.22 10.23
C VAL A 290 1.41 -13.87 11.70
N ARG A 291 1.45 -14.88 12.56
CA ARG A 291 1.67 -14.70 14.00
C ARG A 291 3.04 -14.07 14.28
N GLU A 292 4.10 -14.55 13.62
CA GLU A 292 5.44 -13.99 13.79
C GLU A 292 5.51 -12.51 13.42
N LEU A 293 4.85 -12.11 12.33
CA LEU A 293 4.79 -10.72 11.90
C LEU A 293 3.99 -9.85 12.89
N LEU A 294 2.77 -10.28 13.24
CA LEU A 294 1.89 -9.53 14.15
C LEU A 294 2.48 -9.44 15.57
N THR A 295 3.28 -10.41 16.01
CA THR A 295 3.90 -10.41 17.35
C THR A 295 5.37 -9.99 17.36
N ASN A 296 5.90 -9.47 16.24
CA ASN A 296 7.30 -9.09 16.18
C ASN A 296 7.56 -7.90 17.13
N PRO A 297 8.36 -8.09 18.20
CA PRO A 297 8.50 -7.07 19.24
C PRO A 297 9.15 -5.78 18.71
N ARG A 298 9.97 -5.87 17.65
CA ARG A 298 10.70 -4.70 17.11
C ARG A 298 9.81 -3.78 16.28
N VAL A 299 8.85 -4.33 15.52
CA VAL A 299 7.90 -3.49 14.77
C VAL A 299 6.84 -2.89 15.70
N ILE A 300 6.42 -3.64 16.73
CA ILE A 300 5.54 -3.14 17.78
C ILE A 300 6.24 -2.02 18.58
N GLU A 301 7.53 -2.17 18.89
CA GLU A 301 8.30 -1.11 19.57
C GLU A 301 8.33 0.19 18.74
N ILE A 302 8.40 0.11 17.42
CA ILE A 302 8.31 1.29 16.54
C ILE A 302 6.94 1.97 16.65
N ASP A 303 5.87 1.17 16.61
CA ASP A 303 4.48 1.62 16.74
C ASP A 303 4.16 2.23 18.11
N GLN A 304 4.71 1.66 19.17
CA GLN A 304 4.41 2.06 20.54
C GLN A 304 5.34 3.16 21.06
N ASP A 305 6.41 3.52 20.32
CA ASP A 305 7.30 4.62 20.65
C ASP A 305 6.70 5.97 20.22
N TRP A 306 6.82 6.98 21.08
CA TRP A 306 6.43 8.36 20.78
C TRP A 306 7.56 9.34 21.10
N SER A 307 8.15 9.93 20.06
CA SER A 307 9.22 10.93 20.20
C SER A 307 8.74 12.37 19.99
N GLY A 308 7.42 12.61 19.95
CA GLY A 308 6.81 13.91 19.69
C GLY A 308 6.18 14.09 18.31
N GLU A 309 6.36 13.14 17.39
CA GLU A 309 5.74 13.12 16.06
C GLU A 309 5.64 11.67 15.57
N ILE A 310 4.64 11.36 14.74
CA ILE A 310 4.57 10.06 14.05
C ILE A 310 5.60 10.00 12.90
N GLY A 311 5.76 8.84 12.27
CA GLY A 311 6.57 8.73 11.06
C GLY A 311 5.99 9.50 9.88
N THR A 312 6.88 10.02 9.05
CA THR A 312 6.56 10.82 7.86
C THR A 312 7.16 10.22 6.60
N ARG A 313 6.53 10.48 5.45
CA ARG A 313 7.07 10.09 4.15
C ARG A 313 8.19 11.05 3.76
N LEU A 314 9.42 10.54 3.78
CA LEU A 314 10.61 11.29 3.37
C LEU A 314 10.69 11.45 1.86
N ARG A 315 10.35 10.39 1.10
CA ARG A 315 10.49 10.35 -0.36
C ARG A 315 9.44 9.45 -0.99
N HIS A 316 8.94 9.86 -2.16
CA HIS A 316 8.10 9.08 -3.06
C HIS A 316 8.59 9.29 -4.49
N ASN A 317 9.18 8.27 -5.10
CA ASN A 317 9.76 8.31 -6.43
C ASN A 317 9.28 7.12 -7.26
N GLY A 318 8.15 7.27 -7.95
CA GLY A 318 7.55 6.18 -8.72
C GLY A 318 7.18 5.01 -7.80
N ASP A 319 7.84 3.88 -7.98
CA ASP A 319 7.61 2.66 -7.19
C ASP A 319 8.35 2.65 -5.84
N GLU A 320 9.14 3.68 -5.50
CA GLU A 320 9.96 3.68 -4.29
C GLU A 320 9.43 4.67 -3.25
N ASP A 321 9.09 4.17 -2.06
CA ASP A 321 8.84 5.02 -0.89
C ASP A 321 9.91 4.84 0.19
N VAL A 322 10.24 5.96 0.83
CA VAL A 322 11.02 5.98 2.07
C VAL A 322 10.22 6.72 3.12
N TRP A 323 9.95 6.04 4.24
CA TRP A 323 9.33 6.61 5.42
C TRP A 323 10.29 6.58 6.60
N VAL A 324 10.21 7.58 7.47
CA VAL A 324 11.13 7.76 8.58
C VAL A 324 10.37 8.14 9.84
N LYS A 325 10.80 7.61 10.98
CA LYS A 325 10.29 7.98 12.31
C LYS A 325 11.46 8.17 13.27
N GLN A 326 11.50 9.31 13.95
CA GLN A 326 12.41 9.50 15.06
C GLN A 326 11.89 8.73 16.27
N MET A 327 12.79 8.18 17.07
CA MET A 327 12.46 7.37 18.25
C MET A 327 12.89 8.10 19.53
N GLU A 328 12.25 7.81 20.65
CA GLU A 328 12.50 8.49 21.94
C GLU A 328 13.97 8.33 22.40
N ASP A 329 14.58 7.18 22.11
CA ASP A 329 15.97 6.88 22.46
C ASP A 329 17.02 7.58 21.56
N GLY A 330 16.57 8.35 20.56
CA GLY A 330 17.40 9.02 19.56
C GLY A 330 17.84 8.11 18.40
N SER A 331 17.30 6.90 18.30
CA SER A 331 17.35 6.10 17.08
C SER A 331 16.37 6.61 16.02
N THR A 332 16.46 6.09 14.80
CA THR A 332 15.57 6.45 13.70
C THR A 332 15.10 5.18 12.99
N ALA A 333 13.80 4.96 12.93
CA ALA A 333 13.22 3.90 12.12
C ALA A 333 13.09 4.36 10.65
N VAL A 334 13.41 3.46 9.71
CA VAL A 334 13.37 3.71 8.26
C VAL A 334 12.69 2.54 7.57
N LEU A 335 11.58 2.82 6.90
CA LEU A 335 10.84 1.87 6.07
C LEU A 335 11.11 2.18 4.59
N LEU A 336 11.66 1.20 3.88
CA LEU A 336 11.91 1.24 2.44
C LEU A 336 10.87 0.33 1.77
N ILE A 337 9.93 0.92 1.03
CA ILE A 337 8.84 0.18 0.36
C ILE A 337 9.12 0.15 -1.14
N ASN A 338 9.05 -1.04 -1.71
CA ASN A 338 8.95 -1.23 -3.15
C ASN A 338 7.50 -1.48 -3.53
N ARG A 339 6.89 -0.47 -4.16
CA ARG A 339 5.51 -0.52 -4.63
C ARG A 339 5.35 -1.25 -5.96
N GLY A 340 6.46 -1.42 -6.70
CA GLY A 340 6.49 -2.08 -7.99
C GLY A 340 6.57 -3.60 -7.84
N THR A 341 6.38 -4.31 -8.95
CA THR A 341 6.37 -5.79 -8.97
C THR A 341 7.76 -6.41 -9.09
N GLU A 342 8.75 -5.63 -9.53
CA GLU A 342 10.13 -6.09 -9.71
C GLU A 342 11.01 -5.69 -8.52
N ALA A 343 12.01 -6.50 -8.20
CA ALA A 343 12.93 -6.19 -7.10
C ALA A 343 13.72 -4.91 -7.39
N ARG A 344 13.82 -4.02 -6.40
CA ARG A 344 14.53 -2.74 -6.49
C ARG A 344 15.51 -2.57 -5.34
N THR A 345 16.61 -1.87 -5.60
CA THR A 345 17.53 -1.46 -4.56
C THR A 345 17.13 -0.08 -4.08
N ILE A 346 16.68 0.02 -2.84
CA ILE A 346 16.23 1.28 -2.23
C ILE A 346 17.22 1.62 -1.11
N SER A 347 17.54 2.90 -0.95
CA SER A 347 18.42 3.37 0.12
C SER A 347 18.01 4.71 0.71
N VAL A 348 18.51 4.98 1.91
CA VAL A 348 18.52 6.30 2.52
C VAL A 348 19.93 6.66 2.95
N ASP A 349 20.35 7.89 2.69
CA ASP A 349 21.65 8.39 3.14
C ASP A 349 21.57 8.84 4.61
N PRO A 350 22.64 8.69 5.42
CA PRO A 350 22.66 9.13 6.81
C PRO A 350 22.21 10.59 7.02
N ALA A 351 22.62 11.49 6.12
CA ALA A 351 22.24 12.89 6.18
C ALA A 351 20.72 13.14 6.04
N GLU A 352 20.01 12.32 5.24
CA GLU A 352 18.55 12.45 5.05
C GLU A 352 17.78 12.15 6.35
N VAL A 353 18.35 11.33 7.23
CA VAL A 353 17.77 10.95 8.53
C VAL A 353 18.40 11.69 9.72
N GLY A 354 19.07 12.82 9.45
CA GLY A 354 19.64 13.68 10.48
C GLY A 354 20.90 13.14 11.16
N ARG A 355 21.60 12.18 10.54
CA ARG A 355 22.85 11.61 11.04
C ARG A 355 24.07 12.13 10.25
N PRO A 356 25.24 12.31 10.88
CA PRO A 356 26.44 12.74 10.16
C PRO A 356 26.94 11.66 9.19
N ASP A 357 27.34 12.08 7.99
CA ASP A 357 27.98 11.20 7.01
C ASP A 357 29.28 10.60 7.57
N GLY A 358 29.50 9.31 7.29
CA GLY A 358 30.67 8.58 7.78
C GLY A 358 30.66 8.26 9.27
N ALA A 359 29.61 8.64 10.02
CA ALA A 359 29.46 8.22 11.40
C ALA A 359 29.21 6.72 11.47
N SER A 360 29.92 6.02 12.35
CA SER A 360 29.63 4.62 12.64
C SER A 360 28.26 4.51 13.31
N GLN A 361 27.40 3.66 12.74
CA GLN A 361 26.04 3.41 13.16
C GLN A 361 25.80 1.91 13.31
N GLN A 362 24.85 1.55 14.17
CA GLN A 362 24.26 0.23 14.19
C GLN A 362 22.92 0.29 13.46
N VAL A 363 22.76 -0.57 12.46
CA VAL A 363 21.54 -0.72 11.67
C VAL A 363 20.94 -2.07 12.00
N THR A 364 19.74 -2.10 12.55
CA THR A 364 19.05 -3.34 12.92
C THR A 364 17.90 -3.58 11.96
N ASP A 365 17.93 -4.70 11.24
CA ASP A 365 16.81 -5.18 10.44
C ASP A 365 15.68 -5.63 11.39
N VAL A 366 14.53 -4.99 11.28
CA VAL A 366 13.38 -5.20 12.17
C VAL A 366 12.74 -6.56 11.94
N TRP A 367 12.79 -7.10 10.73
CA TRP A 367 12.20 -8.39 10.43
C TRP A 367 13.04 -9.52 11.02
N SER A 368 14.35 -9.54 10.72
CA SER A 368 15.24 -10.62 11.19
C SER A 368 15.82 -10.40 12.59
N GLY A 369 15.83 -9.16 13.09
CA GLY A 369 16.52 -8.77 14.32
C GLY A 369 18.04 -8.70 14.19
N ARG A 370 18.57 -8.89 12.98
CA ARG A 370 20.01 -8.87 12.73
C ARG A 370 20.52 -7.43 12.69
N ALA A 371 21.61 -7.18 13.42
CA ALA A 371 22.29 -5.90 13.44
C ALA A 371 23.56 -5.91 12.56
N TYR A 372 23.86 -4.76 11.97
CA TYR A 372 25.01 -4.51 11.11
C TYR A 372 25.71 -3.21 11.54
N ALA A 373 27.00 -3.13 11.29
CA ALA A 373 27.72 -1.87 11.35
C ALA A 373 27.63 -1.17 9.98
N ALA A 374 27.22 0.09 9.97
CA ALA A 374 27.13 0.94 8.78
C ALA A 374 27.87 2.27 9.00
N SER A 375 28.38 2.87 7.93
CA SER A 375 28.88 4.25 7.93
C SER A 375 28.48 5.05 6.69
N ASP A 376 27.78 4.42 5.75
CA ASP A 376 27.28 5.00 4.52
C ASP A 376 25.74 4.79 4.45
N ALA A 377 25.17 4.71 3.26
CA ALA A 377 23.74 4.50 3.01
C ALA A 377 23.18 3.26 3.71
N VAL A 378 21.98 3.37 4.27
CA VAL A 378 21.18 2.21 4.67
C VAL A 378 20.42 1.75 3.45
N ARG A 379 20.86 0.62 2.88
CA ARG A 379 20.39 0.09 1.60
C ARG A 379 19.80 -1.31 1.74
N ALA A 380 18.75 -1.59 0.99
CA ALA A 380 18.20 -2.93 0.85
C ALA A 380 17.83 -3.24 -0.59
N ARG A 381 18.01 -4.51 -0.97
CA ARG A 381 17.39 -5.09 -2.16
C ARG A 381 16.00 -5.60 -1.76
N VAL A 382 14.97 -4.87 -2.14
CA VAL A 382 13.57 -5.08 -1.72
C VAL A 382 12.82 -5.76 -2.87
N ALA A 383 12.21 -6.92 -2.60
CA ALA A 383 11.40 -7.62 -3.59
C ALA A 383 10.18 -6.77 -4.02
N GLY A 384 9.53 -7.15 -5.11
CA GLY A 384 8.31 -6.47 -5.53
C GLY A 384 7.19 -6.60 -4.49
N HIS A 385 6.46 -5.52 -4.26
CA HIS A 385 5.42 -5.40 -3.23
C HIS A 385 5.92 -5.86 -1.83
N ASP A 386 7.09 -5.40 -1.44
CA ASP A 386 7.73 -5.76 -0.17
C ASP A 386 8.37 -4.54 0.48
N ALA A 387 8.79 -4.70 1.74
CA ALA A 387 9.47 -3.66 2.48
C ALA A 387 10.67 -4.18 3.30
N ALA A 388 11.70 -3.36 3.37
CA ALA A 388 12.73 -3.46 4.39
C ALA A 388 12.48 -2.40 5.48
N LEU A 389 12.56 -2.80 6.74
CA LEU A 389 12.40 -1.89 7.87
C LEU A 389 13.63 -1.98 8.77
N PHE A 390 14.26 -0.84 9.02
CA PHE A 390 15.48 -0.74 9.82
C PHE A 390 15.30 0.21 10.99
N VAL A 391 16.00 -0.05 12.10
CA VAL A 391 16.27 0.94 13.15
C VAL A 391 17.75 1.30 13.11
N ILE A 392 18.03 2.59 12.93
CA ILE A 392 19.36 3.17 12.85
C ILE A 392 19.67 3.86 14.17
N GLY A 393 20.71 3.42 14.87
CA GLY A 393 21.07 3.91 16.20
C GLY A 393 22.58 4.11 16.37
N ALA A 394 22.95 4.66 17.53
CA ALA A 394 24.35 4.65 17.94
C ALA A 394 24.84 3.20 18.12
N PRO A 395 26.12 2.88 17.85
CA PRO A 395 26.65 1.54 18.06
C PRO A 395 26.55 1.12 19.53
N THR A 396 25.77 0.08 19.81
CA THR A 396 25.65 -0.52 21.16
C THR A 396 26.32 -1.89 21.23
N GLN A 397 26.34 -2.62 20.10
CA GLN A 397 27.02 -3.90 19.96
C GLN A 397 28.41 -3.72 19.33
N GLN A 398 29.34 -4.60 19.72
CA GLN A 398 30.67 -4.69 19.12
C GLN A 398 30.70 -5.81 18.08
N ASP A 399 31.70 -5.76 17.20
CA ASP A 399 31.99 -6.84 16.24
C ASP A 399 30.85 -7.23 15.29
N LEU A 400 29.96 -6.28 14.97
CA LEU A 400 28.93 -6.46 13.95
C LEU A 400 29.55 -6.63 12.56
N GLU A 401 28.89 -7.45 11.73
CA GLU A 401 29.20 -7.57 10.31
C GLU A 401 28.96 -6.22 9.60
N ALA A 402 29.77 -5.94 8.58
CA ALA A 402 29.55 -4.81 7.68
C ALA A 402 28.19 -4.95 6.97
N MET A 403 27.44 -3.86 6.87
CA MET A 403 26.23 -3.83 6.05
C MET A 403 26.61 -3.96 4.57
N THR A 404 26.03 -4.95 3.89
CA THR A 404 26.29 -5.21 2.47
C THR A 404 24.99 -5.51 1.74
N THR A 405 24.84 -4.97 0.54
CA THR A 405 23.66 -5.24 -0.32
C THR A 405 24.12 -5.82 -1.64
N LEU A 406 23.57 -6.98 -2.02
CA LEU A 406 23.73 -7.55 -3.35
C LEU A 406 22.53 -7.12 -4.21
N GLU A 407 22.81 -6.66 -5.41
CA GLU A 407 21.80 -6.35 -6.41
C GLU A 407 22.15 -6.98 -7.76
N THR A 408 21.10 -7.39 -8.46
CA THR A 408 21.13 -7.93 -9.81
C THR A 408 20.26 -7.04 -10.67
N ASP A 409 20.86 -6.34 -11.62
CA ASP A 409 20.16 -5.46 -12.53
C ASP A 409 20.08 -6.09 -13.91
N VAL A 410 18.85 -6.20 -14.41
CA VAL A 410 18.50 -6.66 -15.76
C VAL A 410 17.37 -5.77 -16.27
N PRO A 411 17.30 -5.52 -17.59
CA PRO A 411 16.13 -4.85 -18.14
C PRO A 411 14.85 -5.58 -17.75
N PRO A 412 13.79 -4.89 -17.30
CA PRO A 412 12.55 -5.53 -16.82
C PRO A 412 11.81 -6.28 -17.94
N TYR A 413 12.06 -5.90 -19.19
CA TYR A 413 11.55 -6.56 -20.38
C TYR A 413 12.71 -6.94 -21.29
N LEU A 414 12.69 -8.18 -21.80
CA LEU A 414 13.73 -8.67 -22.70
C LEU A 414 13.16 -8.90 -24.09
N ASN A 415 13.83 -8.34 -25.09
CA ASN A 415 13.56 -8.67 -26.48
C ASN A 415 14.23 -10.01 -26.81
N LEU A 416 13.47 -10.94 -27.39
CA LEU A 416 13.92 -12.30 -27.72
C LEU A 416 15.04 -12.34 -28.78
N ASP A 417 15.32 -11.22 -29.46
CA ASP A 417 16.31 -11.13 -30.54
C ASP A 417 17.49 -10.18 -30.24
N THR A 418 17.47 -9.48 -29.10
CA THR A 418 18.46 -8.43 -28.80
C THR A 418 19.32 -8.82 -27.59
N PRO A 419 20.66 -8.65 -27.66
CA PRO A 419 21.53 -8.82 -26.50
C PRO A 419 21.30 -7.74 -25.44
N PHE A 420 21.63 -8.05 -24.20
CA PHE A 420 21.58 -7.10 -23.08
C PHE A 420 22.71 -7.36 -22.08
N GLU A 421 22.90 -6.41 -21.17
CA GLU A 421 23.86 -6.53 -20.07
C GLU A 421 23.12 -6.88 -18.77
N LEU A 422 23.59 -7.93 -18.09
CA LEU A 422 23.26 -8.26 -16.72
C LEU A 422 24.34 -7.68 -15.80
N THR A 423 23.96 -6.90 -14.79
CA THR A 423 24.91 -6.34 -13.81
C THR A 423 24.65 -6.90 -12.42
N VAL A 424 25.67 -7.51 -11.81
CA VAL A 424 25.66 -7.94 -10.41
C VAL A 424 26.58 -7.04 -9.61
N ARG A 425 26.07 -6.43 -8.54
CA ARG A 425 26.85 -5.50 -7.70
C ARG A 425 26.69 -5.82 -6.23
N LEU A 426 27.82 -5.92 -5.52
CA LEU A 426 27.85 -5.99 -4.06
C LEU A 426 28.34 -4.65 -3.52
N HIS A 427 27.46 -3.97 -2.79
CA HIS A 427 27.74 -2.73 -2.08
C HIS A 427 28.29 -3.01 -0.68
N ASN A 428 29.27 -2.23 -0.24
CA ASN A 428 29.75 -2.21 1.15
C ASN A 428 29.39 -0.88 1.80
N ASP A 429 28.26 -0.86 2.50
CA ASP A 429 27.77 0.29 3.28
C ASP A 429 28.30 0.27 4.73
N GLY A 430 29.12 -0.73 5.05
CA GLY A 430 29.67 -0.98 6.36
C GLY A 430 30.81 -0.05 6.78
N THR A 431 31.29 -0.25 8.00
CA THR A 431 32.39 0.53 8.60
C THR A 431 33.79 0.00 8.27
N GLU A 432 33.88 -1.20 7.72
CA GLU A 432 35.13 -1.90 7.47
C GLU A 432 35.18 -2.44 6.03
N SER A 433 36.39 -2.63 5.49
CA SER A 433 36.55 -3.22 4.15
C SER A 433 36.14 -4.69 4.16
N VAL A 434 35.30 -5.08 3.20
CA VAL A 434 34.92 -6.47 2.95
C VAL A 434 35.97 -7.12 2.04
N ARG A 435 36.44 -8.34 2.35
CA ARG A 435 37.60 -8.98 1.68
C ARG A 435 37.25 -10.28 0.97
N ASN A 436 38.10 -10.64 0.00
CA ASN A 436 38.00 -11.89 -0.77
C ASN A 436 36.61 -12.07 -1.40
N VAL A 437 36.09 -10.98 -1.98
CA VAL A 437 34.75 -10.95 -2.55
C VAL A 437 34.75 -11.73 -3.86
N ARG A 438 33.80 -12.65 -4.01
CA ARG A 438 33.47 -13.28 -5.28
C ARG A 438 32.03 -12.98 -5.63
N LEU A 439 31.81 -12.54 -6.87
CA LEU A 439 30.50 -12.40 -7.49
C LEU A 439 30.32 -13.51 -8.53
N GLU A 440 29.13 -14.09 -8.59
CA GLU A 440 28.73 -15.11 -9.56
C GLU A 440 27.33 -14.80 -10.09
N ALA A 441 27.11 -15.04 -11.38
CA ALA A 441 25.82 -14.90 -12.05
C ALA A 441 25.47 -16.19 -12.80
N VAL A 442 24.19 -16.55 -12.78
CA VAL A 442 23.62 -17.67 -13.53
C VAL A 442 22.58 -17.13 -14.49
N VAL A 443 22.82 -17.36 -15.77
CA VAL A 443 21.91 -17.01 -16.87
C VAL A 443 20.97 -18.20 -17.12
N PRO A 444 19.64 -18.00 -17.21
CA PRO A 444 18.67 -19.08 -17.38
C PRO A 444 18.72 -19.73 -18.77
N ASP A 445 18.08 -20.89 -18.90
CA ASP A 445 17.93 -21.58 -20.19
C ASP A 445 17.29 -20.65 -21.25
N GLY A 446 17.75 -20.78 -22.50
CA GLY A 446 17.32 -19.92 -23.62
C GLY A 446 18.15 -18.63 -23.75
N TRP A 447 19.10 -18.40 -22.84
CA TRP A 447 20.00 -17.25 -22.85
C TRP A 447 21.45 -17.71 -22.67
N LEU A 448 22.37 -17.05 -23.36
CA LEU A 448 23.79 -17.40 -23.37
C LEU A 448 24.64 -16.24 -22.83
N ALA A 449 25.39 -16.49 -21.75
CA ALA A 449 26.44 -15.57 -21.32
C ALA A 449 27.62 -15.62 -22.30
N THR A 450 27.97 -14.48 -22.90
CA THR A 450 29.08 -14.36 -23.86
C THR A 450 30.34 -13.73 -23.24
N SER A 451 30.25 -13.25 -21.99
CA SER A 451 31.39 -12.83 -21.18
C SER A 451 31.47 -13.56 -19.83
N ALA A 452 32.39 -13.14 -18.96
CA ALA A 452 32.67 -13.86 -17.73
C ALA A 452 31.48 -13.79 -16.76
N THR A 453 31.04 -14.93 -16.23
CA THR A 453 29.93 -15.02 -15.26
C THR A 453 30.37 -14.98 -13.81
N SER A 454 31.66 -14.71 -13.56
CA SER A 454 32.20 -14.56 -12.20
C SER A 454 33.34 -13.56 -12.16
N SER A 455 33.46 -12.87 -11.03
CA SER A 455 34.58 -11.96 -10.76
C SER A 455 35.05 -12.08 -9.31
N VAL A 456 36.27 -11.64 -9.05
CA VAL A 456 36.86 -11.59 -7.71
C VAL A 456 37.42 -10.21 -7.45
N ALA A 457 37.08 -9.63 -6.31
CA ALA A 457 37.69 -8.42 -5.78
C ALA A 457 38.44 -8.75 -4.47
N ALA A 458 39.69 -8.30 -4.37
CA ALA A 458 40.49 -8.54 -3.16
C ALA A 458 39.86 -7.88 -1.93
N GLN A 459 39.27 -6.69 -2.11
CA GLN A 459 38.53 -5.97 -1.09
C GLN A 459 37.57 -4.95 -1.71
N ILE A 460 36.54 -4.56 -0.96
CA ILE A 460 35.64 -3.43 -1.21
C ILE A 460 35.74 -2.51 0.01
N GLU A 461 36.17 -1.27 -0.19
CA GLU A 461 36.22 -0.28 0.90
C GLU A 461 34.80 0.20 1.28
N PRO A 462 34.58 0.72 2.50
CA PRO A 462 33.34 1.42 2.86
C PRO A 462 32.92 2.45 1.79
N GLY A 463 31.63 2.45 1.44
CA GLY A 463 31.04 3.32 0.42
C GLY A 463 31.38 2.95 -1.02
N GLN A 464 32.01 1.78 -1.25
CA GLN A 464 32.32 1.28 -2.59
C GLN A 464 31.55 -0.01 -2.91
N SER A 465 31.63 -0.41 -4.18
CA SER A 465 31.00 -1.64 -4.65
C SER A 465 31.95 -2.43 -5.56
N ALA A 466 31.82 -3.75 -5.56
CA ALA A 466 32.35 -4.60 -6.63
C ALA A 466 31.24 -4.87 -7.64
N THR A 467 31.57 -4.85 -8.94
CA THR A 467 30.61 -5.08 -10.02
C THR A 467 31.09 -6.20 -10.93
N LEU A 468 30.17 -7.06 -11.35
CA LEU A 468 30.29 -8.05 -12.41
C LEU A 468 29.28 -7.68 -13.49
N THR A 469 29.74 -7.43 -14.71
CA THR A 469 28.88 -7.23 -15.89
C THR A 469 29.00 -8.46 -16.77
N VAL A 470 27.85 -9.02 -17.17
CA VAL A 470 27.74 -10.20 -18.01
C VAL A 470 26.97 -9.80 -19.27
N ASP A 471 27.61 -9.99 -20.42
CA ASP A 471 26.97 -9.84 -21.72
C ASP A 471 26.12 -11.09 -21.96
N VAL A 472 24.83 -10.89 -22.27
CA VAL A 472 23.87 -11.97 -22.47
C VAL A 472 23.25 -11.86 -23.87
N GLU A 473 23.30 -12.95 -24.63
CA GLU A 473 22.68 -13.07 -25.94
C GLU A 473 21.49 -14.04 -25.89
N PRO A 474 20.44 -13.84 -26.70
CA PRO A 474 19.40 -14.83 -26.91
C PRO A 474 19.95 -16.14 -27.49
N ASP A 475 19.58 -17.29 -26.92
CA ASP A 475 19.81 -18.63 -27.47
C ASP A 475 18.48 -19.40 -27.59
N SER A 476 17.65 -18.96 -28.53
CA SER A 476 16.28 -19.46 -28.72
C SER A 476 15.40 -19.37 -27.45
N PRO A 477 15.33 -18.19 -26.77
CA PRO A 477 14.52 -18.04 -25.58
C PRO A 477 13.02 -18.19 -25.90
N ALA A 478 12.26 -18.63 -24.89
CA ALA A 478 10.80 -18.58 -24.94
C ALA A 478 10.30 -17.26 -24.34
N ALA A 479 9.16 -16.77 -24.82
CA ALA A 479 8.45 -15.68 -24.17
C ALA A 479 7.98 -16.10 -22.76
N GLY A 480 8.02 -15.19 -21.80
CA GLY A 480 7.70 -15.44 -20.40
C GLY A 480 8.79 -14.99 -19.44
N ALA A 481 8.64 -15.35 -18.16
CA ALA A 481 9.57 -14.93 -17.11
C ALA A 481 10.94 -15.59 -17.27
N ALA A 482 12.00 -14.79 -17.36
CA ALA A 482 13.39 -15.18 -17.27
C ALA A 482 13.93 -14.78 -15.89
N VAL A 483 14.45 -15.75 -15.14
CA VAL A 483 14.96 -15.53 -13.77
C VAL A 483 16.48 -15.63 -13.78
N PHE A 484 17.14 -14.54 -13.40
CA PHE A 484 18.59 -14.46 -13.27
C PHE A 484 18.95 -14.60 -11.80
N GLU A 485 19.81 -15.57 -11.48
CA GLU A 485 20.28 -15.77 -10.12
C GLU A 485 21.69 -15.22 -9.99
N SER A 486 21.97 -14.53 -8.88
CA SER A 486 23.31 -14.08 -8.55
C SER A 486 23.68 -14.46 -7.13
N SER A 487 24.98 -14.51 -6.86
CA SER A 487 25.46 -14.70 -5.51
C SER A 487 26.75 -13.93 -5.26
N ALA A 488 26.94 -13.57 -4.00
CA ALA A 488 28.19 -13.02 -3.52
C ALA A 488 28.68 -13.81 -2.29
N THR A 489 30.00 -14.00 -2.21
CA THR A 489 30.66 -14.55 -1.02
C THR A 489 31.84 -13.67 -0.63
N TRP A 490 32.11 -13.56 0.67
CA TRP A 490 33.21 -12.77 1.21
C TRP A 490 33.60 -13.25 2.60
N ASP A 491 34.76 -12.82 3.09
CA ASP A 491 35.17 -13.09 4.47
C ASP A 491 34.49 -12.09 5.42
N GLY A 492 33.63 -12.60 6.29
CA GLY A 492 33.04 -11.87 7.41
C GLY A 492 33.68 -12.22 8.74
N LYS A 493 33.24 -11.54 9.80
CA LYS A 493 33.74 -11.75 11.17
C LYS A 493 33.36 -13.12 11.72
N SER A 494 32.18 -13.62 11.34
CA SER A 494 31.64 -14.92 11.73
C SER A 494 32.05 -16.08 10.82
N GLY A 495 32.82 -15.82 9.77
CA GLY A 495 33.25 -16.81 8.78
C GLY A 495 32.99 -16.34 7.35
N VAL A 496 32.95 -17.27 6.40
CA VAL A 496 32.60 -16.94 5.02
C VAL A 496 31.12 -16.60 4.94
N MET A 497 30.83 -15.39 4.52
CA MET A 497 29.48 -14.88 4.30
C MET A 497 29.03 -15.24 2.89
N ARG A 498 27.71 -15.38 2.74
CA ARG A 498 27.05 -15.61 1.45
C ARG A 498 25.75 -14.85 1.42
N THR A 499 25.47 -14.22 0.29
CA THR A 499 24.14 -13.72 -0.04
C THR A 499 23.80 -14.06 -1.50
N THR A 500 22.52 -14.05 -1.82
CA THR A 500 21.98 -14.35 -3.14
C THR A 500 20.92 -13.34 -3.49
N ASP A 501 20.81 -13.01 -4.77
CA ASP A 501 19.74 -12.18 -5.29
C ASP A 501 19.15 -12.85 -6.53
N ARG A 502 17.91 -12.47 -6.84
CA ARG A 502 17.18 -12.91 -8.03
C ARG A 502 16.56 -11.70 -8.68
N ALA A 503 16.76 -11.57 -9.99
CA ALA A 503 16.03 -10.62 -10.81
C ALA A 503 15.18 -11.36 -11.82
N THR A 504 13.94 -10.93 -11.97
CA THR A 504 13.03 -11.46 -12.98
C THR A 504 12.91 -10.41 -14.09
N ALA A 505 12.92 -10.87 -15.33
CA ALA A 505 12.59 -10.06 -16.47
C ALA A 505 11.55 -10.79 -17.31
N LEU A 506 10.67 -10.05 -17.98
CA LEU A 506 9.65 -10.62 -18.85
C LEU A 506 10.14 -10.59 -20.29
N ALA A 507 10.47 -11.77 -20.83
CA ALA A 507 10.85 -11.91 -22.24
C ALA A 507 9.59 -11.86 -23.12
N LEU A 508 9.57 -10.92 -24.07
CA LEU A 508 8.38 -10.60 -24.85
C LEU A 508 8.69 -10.48 -26.33
N VAL A 509 7.67 -10.73 -27.15
CA VAL A 509 7.72 -10.52 -28.60
C VAL A 509 7.24 -9.10 -28.88
N PRO A 510 8.07 -8.20 -29.42
CA PRO A 510 7.60 -6.88 -29.83
C PRO A 510 6.70 -6.96 -31.07
N PRO A 511 5.94 -5.90 -31.41
CA PRO A 511 5.17 -5.86 -32.64
C PRO A 511 6.04 -6.11 -33.88
N ALA A 512 5.49 -6.87 -34.84
CA ALA A 512 6.19 -7.16 -36.08
C ALA A 512 6.48 -5.89 -36.89
N ALA A 513 7.52 -5.94 -37.72
CA ALA A 513 7.86 -4.86 -38.64
C ALA A 513 6.67 -4.50 -39.55
N GLY A 514 6.46 -3.20 -39.77
CA GLY A 514 5.31 -2.66 -40.47
C GLY A 514 4.37 -1.91 -39.53
N THR A 515 3.10 -1.80 -39.92
CA THR A 515 2.07 -1.11 -39.13
C THR A 515 1.17 -2.13 -38.46
N THR A 516 1.04 -2.02 -37.14
CA THR A 516 0.22 -2.92 -36.32
C THR A 516 -0.78 -2.10 -35.50
N GLN A 517 -2.03 -2.53 -35.47
CA GLN A 517 -3.06 -1.90 -34.62
C GLN A 517 -2.81 -2.26 -33.15
N VAL A 518 -2.95 -1.30 -32.25
CA VAL A 518 -2.77 -1.51 -30.80
C VAL A 518 -3.85 -2.46 -30.24
N SER A 519 -5.02 -2.52 -30.87
CA SER A 519 -6.05 -3.52 -30.55
C SER A 519 -5.66 -4.95 -30.94
N ALA A 520 -4.61 -5.15 -31.73
CA ALA A 520 -4.13 -6.46 -32.16
C ALA A 520 -2.87 -6.94 -31.42
N VAL A 521 -2.26 -6.11 -30.58
CA VAL A 521 -1.08 -6.49 -29.77
C VAL A 521 -1.50 -6.98 -28.39
N GLU A 522 -0.68 -7.86 -27.81
CA GLU A 522 -0.80 -8.22 -26.40
C GLU A 522 -0.40 -7.02 -25.53
N TRP A 523 -1.19 -6.76 -24.49
CA TRP A 523 -0.92 -5.65 -23.57
C TRP A 523 -0.20 -6.18 -22.34
N LEU A 524 0.77 -5.42 -21.84
CA LEU A 524 1.41 -5.69 -20.56
C LEU A 524 0.40 -5.61 -19.41
N SER A 525 -0.49 -4.61 -19.47
CA SER A 525 -1.59 -4.42 -18.54
C SER A 525 -2.65 -3.50 -19.14
N SER A 526 -3.85 -3.55 -18.58
CA SER A 526 -4.90 -2.55 -18.84
C SER A 526 -5.71 -2.30 -17.57
N THR A 527 -5.95 -1.03 -17.25
CA THR A 527 -6.87 -0.56 -16.21
C THR A 527 -7.88 0.40 -16.84
N ASN A 528 -9.05 0.51 -16.22
CA ASN A 528 -10.14 1.31 -16.73
C ASN A 528 -11.04 1.74 -15.56
N GLY A 529 -11.57 2.96 -15.60
CA GLY A 529 -12.44 3.49 -14.55
C GLY A 529 -13.80 2.79 -14.53
N TRP A 530 -14.26 2.31 -15.69
CA TRP A 530 -15.52 1.63 -15.85
C TRP A 530 -15.45 0.55 -16.92
N GLY A 531 -15.87 -0.68 -16.61
CA GLY A 531 -15.81 -1.81 -17.53
C GLY A 531 -14.38 -2.16 -17.96
N PRO A 532 -14.19 -3.16 -18.83
CA PRO A 532 -12.87 -3.41 -19.43
C PRO A 532 -12.55 -2.39 -20.54
N VAL A 533 -11.25 -2.20 -20.83
CA VAL A 533 -10.86 -1.54 -22.09
C VAL A 533 -11.22 -2.47 -23.25
N GLU A 534 -11.97 -1.94 -24.21
CA GLU A 534 -12.49 -2.68 -25.33
C GLU A 534 -11.59 -2.59 -26.56
N ARG A 535 -11.52 -3.69 -27.32
CA ARG A 535 -10.78 -3.77 -28.59
C ARG A 535 -11.75 -3.53 -29.74
N ASP A 536 -11.43 -2.56 -30.58
CA ASP A 536 -12.17 -2.20 -31.81
C ASP A 536 -13.64 -1.80 -31.60
N THR A 537 -14.03 -1.51 -30.36
CA THR A 537 -15.36 -1.03 -29.94
C THR A 537 -15.19 0.00 -28.81
N SER A 538 -16.15 0.93 -28.66
CA SER A 538 -16.23 1.86 -27.53
C SER A 538 -16.35 1.09 -26.21
N VAL A 539 -16.02 1.72 -25.09
CA VAL A 539 -16.29 1.14 -23.77
C VAL A 539 -17.80 0.95 -23.60
N GLY A 540 -18.21 -0.27 -23.23
CA GLY A 540 -19.62 -0.59 -22.99
C GLY A 540 -19.98 -0.56 -21.51
N ASN A 541 -20.54 -1.66 -21.00
CA ASN A 541 -20.91 -1.77 -19.59
C ASN A 541 -19.80 -2.46 -18.80
N GLN A 542 -20.01 -3.73 -18.45
CA GLN A 542 -19.16 -4.46 -17.50
C GLN A 542 -18.58 -5.72 -18.12
N ALA A 543 -19.08 -6.15 -19.27
CA ALA A 543 -18.65 -7.37 -19.93
C ALA A 543 -17.78 -7.04 -21.14
N LEU A 544 -16.70 -7.79 -21.33
CA LEU A 544 -15.85 -7.65 -22.51
C LEU A 544 -16.65 -7.86 -23.80
N GLY A 545 -16.51 -6.94 -24.75
CA GLY A 545 -17.14 -6.94 -26.07
C GLY A 545 -18.62 -6.52 -26.05
N ASP A 546 -19.07 -5.81 -25.02
CA ASP A 546 -20.43 -5.26 -24.94
C ASP A 546 -20.55 -3.82 -25.47
N GLY A 547 -19.43 -3.26 -25.93
CA GLY A 547 -19.30 -1.94 -26.55
C GLY A 547 -19.95 -1.79 -27.93
N LEU A 548 -20.30 -0.56 -28.27
CA LEU A 548 -20.75 -0.17 -29.62
C LEU A 548 -19.54 0.10 -30.54
N PRO A 549 -19.73 0.25 -31.87
CA PRO A 549 -18.64 0.65 -32.76
C PRO A 549 -18.05 2.01 -32.35
N LEU A 550 -16.72 2.15 -32.41
CA LEU A 550 -16.01 3.40 -32.14
C LEU A 550 -16.49 4.53 -33.06
N THR A 551 -17.00 5.60 -32.49
CA THR A 551 -17.57 6.73 -33.24
C THR A 551 -17.17 8.07 -32.67
N ILE A 552 -16.48 8.90 -33.46
CA ILE A 552 -16.08 10.24 -33.01
C ILE A 552 -16.49 11.28 -34.06
N GLY A 553 -17.32 12.24 -33.67
CA GLY A 553 -17.76 13.33 -34.54
C GLY A 553 -18.55 12.83 -35.77
N GLY A 554 -19.28 11.73 -35.63
CA GLY A 554 -20.07 11.06 -36.66
C GLY A 554 -19.28 10.16 -37.61
N LYS A 555 -17.98 9.95 -37.38
CA LYS A 555 -17.15 9.03 -38.16
C LYS A 555 -16.99 7.71 -37.40
N ILE A 556 -17.29 6.60 -38.07
CA ILE A 556 -17.08 5.25 -37.54
C ILE A 556 -15.64 4.82 -37.82
N TYR A 557 -14.99 4.22 -36.83
CA TYR A 557 -13.67 3.61 -36.94
C TYR A 557 -13.77 2.10 -36.78
N GLU A 558 -13.06 1.36 -37.63
CA GLU A 558 -13.07 -0.10 -37.61
C GLU A 558 -12.12 -0.69 -36.56
N THR A 559 -11.13 0.10 -36.12
CA THR A 559 -10.08 -0.34 -35.21
C THR A 559 -9.73 0.73 -34.21
N GLY A 560 -9.32 0.33 -33.00
CA GLY A 560 -8.93 1.25 -31.93
C GLY A 560 -9.19 0.65 -30.55
N LEU A 561 -9.10 1.49 -29.52
CA LEU A 561 -9.42 1.10 -28.14
C LEU A 561 -10.55 1.98 -27.61
N GLY A 562 -11.56 1.38 -26.99
CA GLY A 562 -12.58 2.09 -26.21
C GLY A 562 -12.24 1.98 -24.73
N ALA A 563 -12.09 3.12 -24.04
CA ALA A 563 -11.69 3.20 -22.64
C ALA A 563 -12.61 4.15 -21.86
N HIS A 564 -12.48 4.15 -20.54
CA HIS A 564 -13.18 5.06 -19.63
C HIS A 564 -12.23 5.63 -18.59
N ALA A 565 -12.21 6.95 -18.42
CA ALA A 565 -11.31 7.59 -17.47
C ALA A 565 -11.63 7.21 -16.00
N PRO A 566 -10.62 7.11 -15.11
CA PRO A 566 -9.20 7.02 -15.44
C PRO A 566 -8.86 5.66 -16.07
N SER A 567 -8.01 5.63 -17.10
CA SER A 567 -7.57 4.37 -17.72
C SER A 567 -6.10 4.37 -18.08
N GLU A 568 -5.53 3.17 -18.20
CA GLU A 568 -4.16 2.94 -18.65
C GLU A 568 -4.06 1.65 -19.47
N VAL A 569 -3.42 1.69 -20.64
CA VAL A 569 -3.04 0.51 -21.42
C VAL A 569 -1.55 0.55 -21.70
N ARG A 570 -0.82 -0.49 -21.30
CA ARG A 570 0.63 -0.59 -21.48
C ARG A 570 0.98 -1.60 -22.57
N VAL A 571 1.84 -1.21 -23.49
CA VAL A 571 2.24 -2.03 -24.64
C VAL A 571 3.77 -2.10 -24.72
N TYR A 572 4.30 -3.32 -24.80
CA TYR A 572 5.72 -3.53 -25.06
C TYR A 572 6.03 -3.32 -26.54
N LEU A 573 6.90 -2.35 -26.84
CA LEU A 573 7.41 -2.04 -28.18
C LEU A 573 8.82 -2.57 -28.41
N GLY A 574 9.58 -2.85 -27.35
CA GLY A 574 10.92 -3.45 -27.40
C GLY A 574 11.95 -2.64 -28.18
N GLY A 575 11.79 -1.30 -28.23
CA GLY A 575 12.72 -0.38 -28.88
C GLY A 575 12.70 -0.39 -30.42
N VAL A 576 11.87 -1.23 -31.06
CA VAL A 576 11.89 -1.43 -32.52
C VAL A 576 10.89 -0.54 -33.28
N CYS A 577 10.04 0.21 -32.57
CA CYS A 577 9.01 1.04 -33.17
C CYS A 577 9.49 2.48 -33.46
N GLU A 578 9.00 3.08 -34.55
CA GLU A 578 9.35 4.42 -35.01
C GLU A 578 8.30 5.47 -34.57
N SER A 579 7.01 5.11 -34.63
CA SER A 579 5.93 6.04 -34.31
C SER A 579 4.70 5.34 -33.71
N PHE A 580 3.92 6.11 -32.98
CA PHE A 580 2.54 5.84 -32.61
C PHE A 580 1.64 6.92 -33.21
N ASP A 581 0.51 6.50 -33.79
CA ASP A 581 -0.48 7.37 -34.44
C ASP A 581 -1.90 6.95 -34.03
N ALA A 582 -2.77 7.92 -33.71
CA ALA A 582 -4.18 7.71 -33.40
C ALA A 582 -5.03 8.96 -33.72
N GLU A 583 -6.34 8.80 -33.82
CA GLU A 583 -7.33 9.89 -33.70
C GLU A 583 -8.12 9.71 -32.40
N VAL A 584 -8.08 10.70 -31.51
CA VAL A 584 -8.66 10.61 -30.16
C VAL A 584 -9.88 11.51 -30.00
N GLY A 585 -10.82 11.09 -29.15
CA GLY A 585 -12.04 11.83 -28.81
C GLY A 585 -12.97 11.02 -27.91
N LEU A 586 -14.02 11.63 -27.40
CA LEU A 586 -15.08 10.89 -26.70
C LEU A 586 -16.03 10.26 -27.73
N ASP A 587 -16.55 9.07 -27.44
CA ASP A 587 -17.48 8.38 -28.33
C ASP A 587 -18.80 9.18 -28.49
N ASP A 588 -19.39 9.16 -29.68
CA ASP A 588 -20.62 9.89 -30.00
C ASP A 588 -21.81 9.49 -29.09
N GLU A 589 -21.77 8.32 -28.45
CA GLU A 589 -22.80 7.84 -27.53
C GLU A 589 -22.99 8.73 -26.29
N VAL A 590 -21.95 9.46 -25.89
CA VAL A 590 -22.03 10.39 -24.75
C VAL A 590 -22.53 11.79 -25.13
N GLY A 591 -22.75 12.06 -26.41
CA GLY A 591 -23.26 13.36 -26.87
C GLY A 591 -22.34 14.52 -26.51
N ASN A 592 -22.83 15.50 -25.72
CA ASN A 592 -22.05 16.70 -25.34
C ASN A 592 -21.47 16.62 -23.91
N TYR A 593 -21.43 15.43 -23.31
CA TYR A 593 -20.98 15.19 -21.94
C TYR A 593 -19.54 14.64 -21.91
N GLY A 594 -18.91 14.67 -20.74
CA GLY A 594 -17.55 14.18 -20.50
C GLY A 594 -16.43 15.14 -20.92
N ARG A 595 -15.32 15.10 -20.19
CA ARG A 595 -14.06 15.77 -20.52
C ARG A 595 -12.88 14.96 -20.01
N VAL A 596 -11.99 14.64 -20.93
CA VAL A 596 -10.81 13.84 -20.64
C VAL A 596 -9.55 14.46 -21.25
N ASP A 597 -8.40 14.10 -20.70
CA ASP A 597 -7.10 14.27 -21.34
C ASP A 597 -6.57 12.90 -21.80
N PHE A 598 -6.27 12.78 -23.09
CA PHE A 598 -5.54 11.65 -23.65
C PHE A 598 -4.05 11.88 -23.46
N VAL A 599 -3.35 10.95 -22.83
CA VAL A 599 -1.93 11.05 -22.49
C VAL A 599 -1.18 9.86 -23.09
N VAL A 600 -0.06 10.14 -23.77
CA VAL A 600 0.86 9.10 -24.25
C VAL A 600 2.16 9.23 -23.46
N LEU A 601 2.56 8.15 -22.80
CA LEU A 601 3.85 8.05 -22.12
C LEU A 601 4.78 7.11 -22.91
N ALA A 602 6.04 7.52 -23.05
CA ALA A 602 7.14 6.71 -23.57
C ALA A 602 8.09 6.40 -22.41
N ASP A 603 8.19 5.13 -22.02
CA ASP A 603 8.95 4.68 -20.85
C ASP A 603 8.64 5.48 -19.58
N GLY A 604 7.34 5.78 -19.39
CA GLY A 604 6.83 6.55 -18.25
C GLY A 604 6.93 8.08 -18.41
N VAL A 605 7.54 8.59 -19.47
CA VAL A 605 7.67 10.03 -19.74
C VAL A 605 6.55 10.50 -20.66
N GLU A 606 5.79 11.53 -20.25
CA GLU A 606 4.77 12.13 -21.10
C GLU A 606 5.37 12.73 -22.38
N VAL A 607 4.92 12.22 -23.53
CA VAL A 607 5.33 12.69 -24.87
C VAL A 607 4.19 13.36 -25.64
N ALA A 608 2.94 13.16 -25.23
CA ALA A 608 1.78 13.89 -25.75
C ALA A 608 0.64 13.96 -24.73
N ARG A 609 -0.10 15.07 -24.79
CA ARG A 609 -1.38 15.29 -24.10
C ARG A 609 -2.37 15.98 -25.02
N VAL A 610 -3.58 15.46 -25.12
CA VAL A 610 -4.66 16.03 -25.95
C VAL A 610 -5.98 16.02 -25.19
N ALA A 611 -6.48 17.22 -24.86
CA ALA A 611 -7.79 17.39 -24.25
C ALA A 611 -8.92 17.13 -25.26
N ALA A 612 -9.98 16.47 -24.83
CA ALA A 612 -11.20 16.23 -25.60
C ALA A 612 -12.45 16.41 -24.73
N ALA A 613 -13.54 16.83 -25.36
CA ALA A 613 -14.86 16.93 -24.73
C ALA A 613 -15.92 16.30 -25.64
N GLY A 614 -17.07 15.93 -25.07
CA GLY A 614 -18.19 15.40 -25.84
C GLY A 614 -18.56 16.28 -27.03
N ALA A 615 -18.84 15.64 -28.18
CA ALA A 615 -19.16 16.23 -29.48
C ALA A 615 -18.02 16.99 -30.18
N ASP A 616 -16.80 16.98 -29.64
CA ASP A 616 -15.62 17.41 -30.39
C ASP A 616 -15.41 16.50 -31.62
N ALA A 617 -14.85 17.08 -32.69
CA ALA A 617 -14.30 16.27 -33.77
C ALA A 617 -13.03 15.53 -33.31
N ALA A 618 -12.75 14.37 -33.89
CA ALA A 618 -11.56 13.59 -33.59
C ALA A 618 -10.28 14.41 -33.78
N LYS A 619 -9.34 14.27 -32.83
CA LYS A 619 -8.08 15.03 -32.79
C LYS A 619 -6.90 14.08 -33.04
N PRO A 620 -5.96 14.41 -33.93
CA PRO A 620 -4.84 13.52 -34.21
C PRO A 620 -3.81 13.54 -33.08
N VAL A 621 -3.25 12.38 -32.77
CA VAL A 621 -2.05 12.19 -31.94
C VAL A 621 -1.01 11.46 -32.79
N SER A 622 0.21 11.99 -32.85
CA SER A 622 1.32 11.36 -33.56
C SER A 622 2.62 11.68 -32.83
N VAL A 623 3.33 10.64 -32.37
CA VAL A 623 4.53 10.77 -31.54
C VAL A 623 5.60 9.77 -31.99
N SER A 624 6.87 10.16 -31.80
CA SER A 624 8.02 9.28 -32.05
C SER A 624 8.10 8.20 -30.97
N MET A 625 8.37 6.96 -31.38
CA MET A 625 8.58 5.81 -30.49
C MET A 625 9.98 5.20 -30.64
N VAL A 626 10.89 5.89 -31.33
CA VAL A 626 12.27 5.42 -31.53
C VAL A 626 12.96 5.16 -30.19
N GLY A 627 13.38 3.91 -29.99
CA GLY A 627 14.08 3.48 -28.78
C GLY A 627 13.19 3.33 -27.54
N VAL A 628 11.87 3.41 -27.69
CA VAL A 628 10.91 3.24 -26.59
C VAL A 628 10.64 1.75 -26.36
N ASP A 629 10.80 1.29 -25.13
CA ASP A 629 10.52 -0.10 -24.76
C ASP A 629 9.05 -0.31 -24.40
N VAL A 630 8.44 0.62 -23.66
CA VAL A 630 7.04 0.56 -23.26
C VAL A 630 6.33 1.85 -23.59
N MET A 631 5.22 1.72 -24.33
CA MET A 631 4.27 2.81 -24.55
C MET A 631 3.07 2.62 -23.62
N THR A 632 2.67 3.71 -22.96
CA THR A 632 1.44 3.76 -22.17
C THR A 632 0.45 4.72 -22.82
N LEU A 633 -0.79 4.26 -23.01
CA LEU A 633 -1.93 5.07 -23.41
C LEU A 633 -2.81 5.28 -22.18
N ALA A 634 -2.92 6.52 -21.70
CA ALA A 634 -3.68 6.85 -20.50
C ALA A 634 -4.77 7.89 -20.78
N VAL A 635 -5.87 7.81 -20.04
CA VAL A 635 -6.96 8.79 -20.10
C VAL A 635 -7.21 9.32 -18.69
N ASP A 636 -7.00 10.62 -18.50
CA ASP A 636 -7.24 11.31 -17.22
C ASP A 636 -8.64 11.94 -17.21
N ALA A 637 -9.37 11.81 -16.10
CA ALA A 637 -10.65 12.49 -15.90
C ALA A 637 -10.42 13.98 -15.56
N VAL A 638 -11.16 14.89 -16.20
CA VAL A 638 -10.99 16.35 -16.00
C VAL A 638 -12.12 16.96 -15.16
N ASP A 639 -13.36 16.53 -15.33
CA ASP A 639 -14.52 17.06 -14.61
C ASP A 639 -15.34 15.98 -13.86
N GLY A 640 -14.64 14.97 -13.37
CA GLY A 640 -15.20 13.74 -12.80
C GLY A 640 -15.40 12.69 -13.88
N GLU A 641 -15.72 11.45 -13.50
CA GLU A 641 -15.63 10.30 -14.40
C GLU A 641 -16.91 10.06 -15.24
N ASN A 642 -17.97 10.84 -15.03
CA ASN A 642 -19.25 10.56 -15.71
C ASN A 642 -19.16 10.86 -17.21
N TYR A 643 -19.54 9.88 -18.04
CA TYR A 643 -19.59 9.99 -19.51
C TYR A 643 -18.21 10.10 -20.18
N ASP A 644 -17.15 9.65 -19.52
CA ASP A 644 -15.78 9.70 -20.05
C ASP A 644 -15.45 8.51 -20.96
N HIS A 645 -16.35 8.17 -21.87
CA HIS A 645 -16.16 7.10 -22.86
C HIS A 645 -15.18 7.60 -23.93
N ALA A 646 -13.92 7.22 -23.79
CA ALA A 646 -12.77 7.76 -24.51
C ALA A 646 -12.25 6.76 -25.55
N ASP A 647 -12.17 7.21 -26.80
CA ASP A 647 -11.74 6.39 -27.93
C ASP A 647 -10.33 6.76 -28.41
N TRP A 648 -9.45 5.76 -28.43
CA TRP A 648 -8.18 5.77 -29.17
C TRP A 648 -8.41 5.18 -30.56
N ALA A 649 -9.04 5.93 -31.46
CA ALA A 649 -9.44 5.43 -32.76
C ALA A 649 -8.26 5.32 -33.75
N ASP A 650 -8.24 4.23 -34.53
CA ASP A 650 -7.16 3.87 -35.47
C ASP A 650 -5.74 3.92 -34.84
N ALA A 651 -5.68 3.60 -33.54
CA ALA A 651 -4.46 3.57 -32.75
C ALA A 651 -3.51 2.47 -33.24
N ARG A 652 -2.37 2.89 -33.78
CA ARG A 652 -1.39 2.02 -34.42
C ARG A 652 0.03 2.41 -34.09
N VAL A 653 0.90 1.41 -34.11
CA VAL A 653 2.35 1.59 -34.06
C VAL A 653 2.97 1.19 -35.40
N ARG A 654 4.03 1.89 -35.79
CA ARG A 654 4.86 1.54 -36.94
C ARG A 654 6.22 1.07 -36.45
N CYS A 655 6.63 -0.14 -36.81
CA CYS A 655 7.88 -0.72 -36.33
C CYS A 655 8.80 -1.17 -37.47
N THR A 656 10.09 -1.22 -37.16
CA THR A 656 11.16 -1.60 -38.09
C THR A 656 11.57 -3.05 -37.88
N GLU A 657 12.21 -3.66 -38.89
CA GLU A 657 12.91 -4.91 -38.65
C GLU A 657 14.06 -4.66 -37.66
N PRO A 658 14.28 -5.57 -36.67
CA PRO A 658 15.45 -5.49 -35.82
C PRO A 658 16.73 -5.43 -36.66
N PRO A 659 17.74 -4.65 -36.27
CA PRO A 659 19.01 -4.63 -37.00
C PRO A 659 19.59 -6.04 -37.04
N THR A 660 19.84 -6.57 -38.25
CA THR A 660 20.46 -7.88 -38.42
C THR A 660 21.85 -7.85 -37.75
N PRO A 661 22.19 -8.77 -36.83
CA PRO A 661 23.51 -8.79 -36.22
C PRO A 661 24.57 -8.93 -37.31
N THR A 662 25.53 -8.02 -37.33
CA THR A 662 26.67 -8.10 -38.27
C THR A 662 27.52 -9.29 -37.84
N PRO A 663 27.73 -10.33 -38.68
CA PRO A 663 28.51 -11.48 -38.30
C PRO A 663 29.94 -11.06 -37.96
N THR A 664 30.37 -11.37 -36.75
CA THR A 664 31.76 -11.18 -36.30
C THR A 664 32.69 -11.91 -37.27
N PRO A 665 33.69 -11.24 -37.87
CA PRO A 665 34.59 -11.89 -38.82
C PRO A 665 35.32 -13.02 -38.10
N THR A 666 35.20 -14.23 -38.64
CA THR A 666 35.96 -15.39 -38.19
C THR A 666 37.45 -15.04 -38.19
N PRO A 667 38.17 -15.20 -37.06
CA PRO A 667 39.61 -14.96 -37.06
C PRO A 667 40.28 -15.91 -38.05
N SER A 668 41.02 -15.34 -39.01
CA SER A 668 41.82 -16.12 -39.95
C SER A 668 42.77 -17.05 -39.18
N PRO A 669 42.86 -18.34 -39.54
CA PRO A 669 43.82 -19.24 -38.91
C PRO A 669 45.24 -18.71 -39.17
N THR A 670 46.03 -18.58 -38.10
CA THR A 670 47.48 -18.32 -38.16
C THR A 670 48.26 -19.59 -37.97
#